data_AF-A0A9D3NMY4-F1
#
_entry.id   AF-A0A9D3NMY4-F1
#
_cell.length_a   1.000
_cell.length_b   1.000
_cell.length_c   1.000
_cell.angle_alpha   90.00
_cell.angle_beta   90.00
_cell.angle_gamma   90.00
#
_symmetry.space_group_name_H-M   'P 1'
#
loop_
_entity.id
_entity.type
_entity.pdbx_description
1 polymer ?
#
loop_
_entity_poly.entity_id
_entity_poly.type
_entity_poly.pdbx_seq_one_letter_code
_entity_poly.pdbx_strand_id
1 'polypeptide(L)'
;MELTNDPNYKKLEQWYKSKGATLNMRKMFDEDQDRFSKFSVTLETDDGDLLLDYSKNLINEDVLNMLLDMARSVGVESARERMFAGEKINFTEGRAVLHVALRNRSNTPVLVDGKDVMPEVNRVLEKMKGFCHRVRSGEWKGFSGKAITDVVNIGIGGSDLGPLMVTEALKPYSKGGPNVWFVSNIDGTHMAKTLAQLNAETTLFIIASKTFTTQETITNAESAKEWFLQTAKDASAVAKHFVALSTNTPKVRDFGIDTENMFEFWDWVGGRYSLWSAIGLSIALHVGFNNFEQLLAGAHWMDKHFCSAPLEKNVPVLLALLGVWYINFFQAETHAMLPYDQYMHRFAAYFQQGDMESNGKYISKNGTRVNYHTGPIVWGEPGTNGQHAFYQLIHQGTRMIPADFLIPAQSQHPIRDSLHHKILMANFLAQTEALMKGKTPDEARKELEAAGMSGDALERLLPHKVFQGNKPSNSIIFKKLTPFMLGALVAMYEHKIFVQGVIWNINSYDQWGVELGKQLAKKIEPELQDDSEVQTHDSSTNGLIGFFKKNRLLMRMEASGTELWLCVLIGAVSATLLMVGWSRSHLSWSVGLVVVVVEVMLCCWIRNGSVAVILLSAVCVCCIIYFSAGGKEDMLPVRGKAVLITGCDSGFGHELAKVLDKAGMKVYAGVLEESGPGAQKLREASSSQLTVLQMDITNINQISEAHQLVKNQIGETGLWGLVNNAGVLGHICDGELLPMRILRKILNVNFIAGAEVTQVFLPLLRRAKGRIVCVSSMAGEVPFPGFAAYGASKAAVISYYGALRQELSRWGVKVAIVQPGGFKTNILGNQEEWSNIEKEILSTQPQEVIDAYGEAYICCMQQRLSNMTAQSCADFRPVLDDIQHGLLSGKPRAFYHPGPTAWAIPFLQRICPTWLFDAIFAQLFAYKKFCPAALASKR
;
A
#
# COMPACT_ATOMS: atom_id res chain seq x y z
N MET A 1 28.71 41.33 -0.26
CA MET A 1 27.60 42.17 0.23
C MET A 1 26.45 41.25 0.57
N GLU A 2 25.64 41.51 1.60
CA GLU A 2 24.41 40.73 1.84
C GLU A 2 23.35 41.07 0.79
N LEU A 3 22.55 40.09 0.35
CA LEU A 3 21.59 40.26 -0.75
C LEU A 3 20.60 41.40 -0.51
N THR A 4 20.04 41.51 0.70
CA THR A 4 19.10 42.58 1.06
C THR A 4 19.72 43.97 1.13
N ASN A 5 21.06 44.06 1.10
CA ASN A 5 21.78 45.32 1.02
C ASN A 5 22.17 45.71 -0.42
N ASP A 6 22.04 44.80 -1.39
CA ASP A 6 22.30 45.06 -2.80
C ASP A 6 21.30 46.10 -3.37
N PRO A 7 21.78 47.17 -4.04
CA PRO A 7 20.91 48.20 -4.59
C PRO A 7 19.91 47.69 -5.64
N ASN A 8 20.29 46.69 -6.45
CA ASN A 8 19.41 46.12 -7.47
C ASN A 8 18.33 45.25 -6.83
N TYR A 9 18.66 44.51 -5.77
CA TYR A 9 17.65 43.80 -4.96
C TYR A 9 16.63 44.78 -4.35
N LYS A 10 17.10 45.89 -3.75
CA LYS A 10 16.21 46.92 -3.18
C LYS A 10 15.33 47.58 -4.25
N LYS A 11 15.88 47.86 -5.44
CA LYS A 11 15.13 48.38 -6.57
C LYS A 11 14.02 47.42 -7.00
N LEU A 12 14.35 46.13 -7.11
CA LEU A 12 13.37 45.09 -7.46
C LEU A 12 12.30 44.92 -6.37
N GLU A 13 12.67 45.02 -5.10
CA GLU A 13 11.74 44.96 -3.96
C GLU A 13 10.75 46.14 -3.97
N GLN A 14 11.26 47.36 -4.19
CA GLN A 14 10.42 48.56 -4.33
C GLN A 14 9.48 48.46 -5.54
N TRP A 15 10.00 47.96 -6.66
CA TRP A 15 9.18 47.71 -7.84
C TRP A 15 8.07 46.69 -7.54
N TYR A 16 8.40 45.56 -6.92
CA TYR A 16 7.40 44.54 -6.53
C TYR A 16 6.33 45.10 -5.59
N LYS A 17 6.72 45.84 -4.55
CA LYS A 17 5.76 46.47 -3.61
C LYS A 17 4.81 47.44 -4.31
N SER A 18 5.28 48.16 -5.33
CA SER A 18 4.48 49.15 -6.06
C SER A 18 3.62 48.57 -7.19
N LYS A 19 4.12 47.56 -7.92
CA LYS A 19 3.53 47.07 -9.17
C LYS A 19 3.25 45.57 -9.20
N GLY A 20 3.79 44.77 -8.29
CA GLY A 20 3.69 43.31 -8.31
C GLY A 20 2.25 42.78 -8.34
N ALA A 21 1.34 43.40 -7.59
CA ALA A 21 -0.08 43.04 -7.57
C ALA A 21 -0.82 43.33 -8.90
N THR A 22 -0.26 44.16 -9.78
CA THR A 22 -0.87 44.49 -11.08
C THR A 22 -0.54 43.47 -12.17
N LEU A 23 0.41 42.55 -11.91
CA LEU A 23 0.85 41.55 -12.86
C LEU A 23 -0.27 40.52 -13.13
N ASN A 24 -0.74 40.47 -14.37
CA ASN A 24 -1.74 39.51 -14.82
C ASN A 24 -1.35 38.92 -16.18
N MET A 25 -1.11 37.61 -16.22
CA MET A 25 -0.62 36.96 -17.44
C MET A 25 -1.62 37.02 -18.60
N ARG A 26 -2.93 36.88 -18.35
CA ARG A 26 -3.93 36.98 -19.44
C ARG A 26 -3.78 38.31 -20.18
N LYS A 27 -3.74 39.42 -19.43
CA LYS A 27 -3.50 40.76 -20.01
C LYS A 27 -2.15 40.89 -20.70
N MET A 28 -1.08 40.37 -20.10
CA MET A 28 0.26 40.46 -20.71
C MET A 28 0.38 39.75 -22.05
N PHE A 29 -0.30 38.62 -22.23
CA PHE A 29 -0.34 37.93 -23.52
C PHE A 29 -1.28 38.64 -24.52
N ASP A 30 -2.38 39.24 -24.05
CA ASP A 30 -3.27 40.02 -24.91
C ASP A 30 -2.58 41.30 -25.44
N GLU A 31 -1.80 41.96 -24.58
CA GLU A 31 -1.10 43.23 -24.87
C GLU A 31 0.20 43.05 -25.69
N ASP A 32 0.85 41.88 -25.60
CA ASP A 32 2.11 41.58 -26.32
C ASP A 32 1.99 40.26 -27.09
N GLN A 33 1.63 40.36 -28.38
CA GLN A 33 1.47 39.19 -29.25
C GLN A 33 2.78 38.42 -29.50
N ASP A 34 3.94 39.08 -29.30
CA ASP A 34 5.27 38.48 -29.46
C ASP A 34 5.85 37.95 -28.14
N ARG A 35 5.06 37.92 -27.07
CA ARG A 35 5.52 37.55 -25.73
C ARG A 35 6.22 36.19 -25.68
N PHE A 36 5.70 35.17 -26.37
CA PHE A 36 6.37 33.87 -26.43
C PHE A 36 7.80 34.01 -26.98
N SER A 37 7.96 34.70 -28.11
CA SER A 37 9.26 34.89 -28.78
C SER A 37 10.24 35.69 -27.92
N LYS A 38 9.76 36.64 -27.12
CA LYS A 38 10.60 37.44 -26.21
C LYS A 38 10.98 36.71 -24.92
N PHE A 39 10.13 35.81 -24.44
CA PHE A 39 10.29 35.10 -23.16
C PHE A 39 10.40 33.58 -23.36
N SER A 40 11.15 33.18 -24.40
CA SER A 40 11.56 31.81 -24.62
C SER A 40 12.98 31.75 -25.19
N VAL A 41 13.65 30.63 -24.97
CA VAL A 41 14.96 30.33 -25.54
C VAL A 41 14.94 28.91 -26.09
N THR A 42 15.24 28.75 -27.38
CA THR A 42 15.50 27.46 -27.99
C THR A 42 17.01 27.23 -28.05
N LEU A 43 17.45 26.11 -27.49
CA LEU A 43 18.82 25.63 -27.57
C LEU A 43 18.91 24.53 -28.61
N GLU A 44 19.70 24.77 -29.65
CA GLU A 44 20.04 23.77 -30.66
C GLU A 44 21.22 22.94 -30.14
N THR A 45 20.94 21.71 -29.69
CA THR A 45 21.98 20.79 -29.22
C THR A 45 22.35 19.78 -30.30
N ASP A 46 23.48 19.10 -30.14
CA ASP A 46 23.94 18.06 -31.08
C ASP A 46 22.93 16.89 -31.22
N ASP A 47 22.04 16.70 -30.23
CA ASP A 47 21.06 15.60 -30.20
C ASP A 47 19.60 16.09 -30.37
N GLY A 48 19.42 17.39 -30.64
CA GLY A 48 18.14 18.03 -30.95
C GLY A 48 17.76 19.17 -30.01
N ASP A 49 16.69 19.86 -30.38
CA ASP A 49 16.32 21.11 -29.74
C ASP A 49 15.79 20.91 -28.31
N LEU A 50 16.13 21.87 -27.45
CA LEU A 50 15.61 22.06 -26.10
C LEU A 50 15.03 23.48 -26.00
N LEU A 51 13.71 23.57 -25.88
CA LEU A 51 12.97 24.82 -25.68
C LEU A 51 12.74 25.03 -24.18
N LEU A 52 13.13 26.19 -23.68
CA LEU A 52 12.59 26.79 -22.45
C LEU A 52 11.59 27.88 -22.83
N ASP A 53 10.30 27.63 -22.61
CA ASP A 53 9.26 28.66 -22.60
C ASP A 53 9.03 29.12 -21.15
N TYR A 54 9.41 30.37 -20.87
CA TYR A 54 9.19 31.04 -19.59
C TYR A 54 8.24 32.24 -19.72
N SER A 55 7.48 32.30 -20.81
CA SER A 55 6.53 33.40 -21.08
C SER A 55 5.32 33.41 -20.15
N LYS A 56 4.94 32.23 -19.62
CA LYS A 56 3.87 32.05 -18.63
C LYS A 56 4.35 32.28 -17.19
N ASN A 57 5.14 33.33 -17.01
CA ASN A 57 5.57 33.84 -15.71
C ASN A 57 5.09 35.28 -15.52
N LEU A 58 4.97 35.67 -14.24
CA LEU A 58 4.57 37.00 -13.78
C LEU A 58 5.76 37.97 -13.86
N ILE A 59 6.25 38.19 -15.08
CA ILE A 59 7.36 39.09 -15.39
C ILE A 59 7.06 39.91 -16.64
N ASN A 60 7.69 41.08 -16.74
CA ASN A 60 7.80 41.86 -17.97
C ASN A 60 9.29 42.15 -18.25
N GLU A 61 9.59 42.90 -19.32
CA GLU A 61 10.97 43.21 -19.71
C GLU A 61 11.72 43.98 -18.60
N ASP A 62 11.06 44.92 -17.93
CA ASP A 62 11.64 45.67 -16.79
C ASP A 62 12.06 44.72 -15.66
N VAL A 63 11.18 43.80 -15.26
CA VAL A 63 11.46 42.82 -14.18
C VAL A 63 12.61 41.91 -14.56
N LEU A 64 12.63 41.40 -15.80
CA LEU A 64 13.71 40.56 -16.28
C LEU A 64 15.06 41.31 -16.27
N ASN A 65 15.08 42.56 -16.74
CA ASN A 65 16.28 43.39 -16.72
C ASN A 65 16.78 43.65 -15.29
N MET A 66 15.90 43.96 -14.35
CA MET A 66 16.28 44.14 -12.94
C MET A 66 16.81 42.87 -12.29
N LEU A 67 16.24 41.71 -12.61
CA LEU A 67 16.75 40.41 -12.16
C LEU A 67 18.15 40.13 -12.71
N LEU A 68 18.39 40.42 -13.99
CA LEU A 68 19.70 40.28 -14.62
C LEU A 68 20.73 41.24 -14.02
N ASP A 69 20.36 42.51 -13.77
CA ASP A 69 21.22 43.50 -13.13
C ASP A 69 21.63 43.06 -11.71
N MET A 70 20.69 42.49 -10.95
CA MET A 70 20.99 41.89 -9.65
C MET A 70 21.94 40.68 -9.78
N ALA A 71 21.72 39.81 -10.75
CA ALA A 71 22.62 38.66 -11.00
C ALA A 71 24.07 39.11 -11.27
N ARG A 72 24.22 40.19 -12.06
CA ARG A 72 25.52 40.81 -12.36
C ARG A 72 26.12 41.44 -11.10
N SER A 73 25.36 42.18 -10.30
CA SER A 73 25.90 42.89 -9.12
C SER A 73 26.34 41.95 -8.00
N VAL A 74 25.68 40.79 -7.84
CA VAL A 74 26.10 39.77 -6.86
C VAL A 74 27.20 38.85 -7.36
N GLY A 75 27.65 39.04 -8.61
CA GLY A 75 28.85 38.39 -9.16
C GLY A 75 28.66 36.94 -9.61
N VAL A 76 27.50 36.60 -10.19
CA VAL A 76 27.21 35.26 -10.72
C VAL A 76 28.26 34.79 -11.73
N GLU A 77 28.68 35.64 -12.65
CA GLU A 77 29.66 35.30 -13.71
C GLU A 77 31.04 34.99 -13.13
N SER A 78 31.55 35.84 -12.23
CA SER A 78 32.81 35.58 -11.53
C SER A 78 32.74 34.32 -10.67
N ALA A 79 31.64 34.09 -9.96
CA ALA A 79 31.47 32.86 -9.18
C ALA A 79 31.50 31.60 -10.08
N ARG A 80 30.86 31.66 -11.24
CA ARG A 80 30.87 30.59 -12.25
C ARG A 80 32.30 30.31 -12.70
N GLU A 81 33.05 31.34 -13.06
CA GLU A 81 34.46 31.19 -13.48
C GLU A 81 35.31 30.49 -12.40
N ARG A 82 35.15 30.89 -11.13
CA ARG A 82 35.84 30.24 -10.00
C ARG A 82 35.51 28.75 -9.88
N MET A 83 34.23 28.37 -10.06
CA MET A 83 33.81 26.96 -10.05
C MET A 83 34.54 26.17 -11.15
N PHE A 84 34.49 26.66 -12.39
CA PHE A 84 35.08 25.99 -13.54
C PHE A 84 36.62 25.98 -13.53
N ALA A 85 37.23 26.97 -12.88
CA ALA A 85 38.68 27.03 -12.68
C ALA A 85 39.22 26.11 -11.59
N GLY A 86 38.34 25.44 -10.81
CA GLY A 86 38.75 24.55 -9.73
C GLY A 86 39.09 25.26 -8.42
N GLU A 87 38.65 26.50 -8.25
CA GLU A 87 38.84 27.21 -6.99
C GLU A 87 38.01 26.58 -5.86
N LYS A 88 38.48 26.79 -4.62
CA LYS A 88 37.88 26.22 -3.41
C LYS A 88 36.60 26.97 -2.97
N ILE A 89 35.59 26.98 -3.84
CA ILE A 89 34.33 27.69 -3.62
C ILE A 89 33.42 27.04 -2.57
N ASN A 90 33.63 25.76 -2.23
CA ASN A 90 33.06 25.16 -1.03
C ASN A 90 33.91 25.62 0.17
N PHE A 91 33.62 26.83 0.63
CA PHE A 91 34.48 27.57 1.56
C PHE A 91 34.43 27.04 2.99
N THR A 92 33.39 26.31 3.40
CA THR A 92 33.30 25.75 4.77
C THR A 92 34.11 24.45 4.90
N GLU A 93 34.30 23.70 3.81
CA GLU A 93 35.10 22.47 3.79
C GLU A 93 36.49 22.68 3.15
N GLY A 94 36.77 23.86 2.58
CA GLY A 94 38.04 24.16 1.90
C GLY A 94 38.24 23.32 0.63
N ARG A 95 37.18 23.02 -0.11
CA ARG A 95 37.19 22.11 -1.28
C ARG A 95 36.84 22.84 -2.57
N ALA A 96 37.41 22.36 -3.67
CA ALA A 96 36.93 22.68 -5.01
C ALA A 96 35.56 22.04 -5.26
N VAL A 97 34.87 22.48 -6.31
CA VAL A 97 33.56 21.95 -6.72
C VAL A 97 33.58 21.71 -8.22
N LEU A 98 33.76 20.45 -8.62
CA LEU A 98 34.19 20.13 -9.97
C LEU A 98 33.43 18.95 -10.61
N HIS A 99 32.12 18.83 -10.36
CA HIS A 99 31.29 17.88 -11.09
C HIS A 99 31.33 18.11 -12.62
N VAL A 100 31.61 19.34 -13.05
CA VAL A 100 31.88 19.71 -14.45
C VAL A 100 33.15 19.06 -15.04
N ALA A 101 34.18 18.79 -14.23
CA ALA A 101 35.41 18.12 -14.68
C ALA A 101 35.15 16.64 -15.04
N LEU A 102 34.23 15.97 -14.32
CA LEU A 102 33.87 14.56 -14.55
C LEU A 102 33.30 14.31 -15.96
N ARG A 103 32.70 15.36 -16.53
CA ARG A 103 32.05 15.35 -17.84
C ARG A 103 32.74 16.25 -18.84
N ASN A 104 33.92 16.78 -18.54
CA ASN A 104 34.64 17.67 -19.45
C ASN A 104 35.16 16.93 -20.69
N ARG A 105 34.34 16.82 -21.74
CA ARG A 105 34.68 16.09 -22.97
C ARG A 105 35.73 16.78 -23.82
N SER A 106 35.99 18.07 -23.57
CA SER A 106 37.07 18.82 -24.23
C SER A 106 38.46 18.44 -23.72
N ASN A 107 38.55 17.82 -22.53
CA ASN A 107 39.81 17.54 -21.84
C ASN A 107 40.69 18.79 -21.63
N THR A 108 40.11 19.99 -21.67
CA THR A 108 40.82 21.21 -21.26
C THR A 108 41.26 21.06 -19.80
N PRO A 109 42.53 21.33 -19.45
CA PRO A 109 43.02 21.15 -18.09
C PRO A 109 42.21 21.91 -17.04
N VAL A 110 41.94 21.26 -15.90
CA VAL A 110 41.27 21.87 -14.74
C VAL A 110 42.13 21.63 -13.51
N LEU A 111 42.62 22.70 -12.89
CA LEU A 111 43.63 22.61 -11.85
C LEU A 111 43.00 22.60 -10.46
N VAL A 112 43.42 21.63 -9.64
CA VAL A 112 43.20 21.65 -8.19
C VAL A 112 44.56 21.56 -7.52
N ASP A 113 44.87 22.54 -6.66
CA ASP A 113 46.17 22.66 -5.99
C ASP A 113 47.37 22.55 -6.97
N GLY A 114 47.22 23.15 -8.16
CA GLY A 114 48.24 23.21 -9.21
C GLY A 114 48.34 21.96 -10.09
N LYS A 115 47.53 20.92 -9.86
CA LYS A 115 47.54 19.68 -10.64
C LYS A 115 46.28 19.54 -11.48
N ASP A 116 46.44 19.20 -12.75
CA ASP A 116 45.31 18.88 -13.63
C ASP A 116 44.63 17.57 -13.19
N VAL A 117 43.31 17.62 -13.02
CA VAL A 117 42.49 16.49 -12.58
C VAL A 117 42.03 15.60 -13.74
N MET A 118 42.04 16.11 -14.98
CA MET A 118 41.51 15.40 -16.16
C MET A 118 42.17 14.05 -16.44
N PRO A 119 43.49 13.85 -16.26
CA PRO A 119 44.11 12.53 -16.44
C PRO A 119 43.51 11.46 -15.53
N GLU A 120 43.26 11.77 -14.26
CA GLU A 120 42.68 10.83 -13.30
C GLU A 120 41.19 10.60 -13.55
N VAL A 121 40.44 11.63 -13.95
CA VAL A 121 39.05 11.50 -14.43
C VAL A 121 38.97 10.47 -15.56
N ASN A 122 39.80 10.64 -16.59
CA ASN A 122 39.79 9.76 -17.76
C ASN A 122 40.29 8.35 -17.43
N ARG A 123 41.27 8.20 -16.54
CA ARG A 123 41.74 6.89 -16.09
C ARG A 123 40.62 6.09 -15.43
N VAL A 124 39.82 6.72 -14.56
CA VAL A 124 38.68 6.06 -13.92
C VAL A 124 37.59 5.74 -14.95
N LEU A 125 37.26 6.65 -15.87
CA LEU A 125 36.30 6.39 -16.94
C LEU A 125 36.72 5.19 -17.82
N GLU A 126 38.00 5.08 -18.17
CA GLU A 126 38.50 3.94 -18.95
C GLU A 126 38.45 2.63 -18.14
N LYS A 127 38.77 2.70 -16.83
CA LYS A 127 38.60 1.55 -15.92
C LYS A 127 37.14 1.09 -15.86
N MET A 128 36.20 2.03 -15.75
CA MET A 128 34.76 1.75 -15.80
C MET A 128 34.37 1.11 -17.13
N LYS A 129 34.85 1.64 -18.26
CA LYS A 129 34.58 1.11 -19.60
C LYS A 129 35.02 -0.34 -19.75
N GLY A 130 36.27 -0.65 -19.36
CA GLY A 130 36.80 -2.01 -19.39
C GLY A 130 36.03 -2.97 -18.47
N PHE A 131 35.63 -2.52 -17.28
CA PHE A 131 34.80 -3.32 -16.38
C PHE A 131 33.40 -3.56 -16.95
N CYS A 132 32.73 -2.52 -17.44
CA CYS A 132 31.42 -2.61 -18.07
C CYS A 132 31.43 -3.58 -19.26
N HIS A 133 32.49 -3.55 -20.07
CA HIS A 133 32.66 -4.50 -21.18
C HIS A 133 32.65 -5.93 -20.66
N ARG A 134 33.54 -6.27 -19.70
CA ARG A 134 33.66 -7.63 -19.15
C ARG A 134 32.35 -8.13 -18.54
N VAL A 135 31.63 -7.29 -17.78
CA VAL A 135 30.36 -7.69 -17.17
C VAL A 135 29.27 -7.90 -18.21
N ARG A 136 29.07 -6.94 -19.12
CA ARG A 136 28.00 -6.99 -20.12
C ARG A 136 28.23 -8.06 -21.21
N SER A 137 29.49 -8.35 -21.56
CA SER A 137 29.83 -9.45 -22.48
C SER A 137 29.67 -10.83 -21.83
N GLY A 138 29.59 -10.87 -20.50
CA GLY A 138 29.60 -12.11 -19.72
C GLY A 138 30.98 -12.73 -19.55
N GLU A 139 32.07 -12.04 -19.90
CA GLU A 139 33.44 -12.46 -19.62
C GLU A 139 33.73 -12.45 -18.11
N TRP A 140 33.17 -11.48 -17.38
CA TRP A 140 33.21 -11.47 -15.92
C TRP A 140 32.31 -12.57 -15.39
N LYS A 141 32.93 -13.57 -14.75
CA LYS A 141 32.23 -14.72 -14.18
C LYS A 141 32.08 -14.58 -12.68
N GLY A 142 30.91 -14.97 -12.18
CA GLY A 142 30.70 -15.23 -10.77
C GLY A 142 31.48 -16.45 -10.28
N PHE A 143 31.35 -16.76 -8.99
CA PHE A 143 32.14 -17.81 -8.33
C PHE A 143 31.90 -19.20 -8.92
N SER A 144 30.72 -19.47 -9.47
CA SER A 144 30.37 -20.73 -10.14
C SER A 144 30.69 -20.77 -11.65
N GLY A 145 31.30 -19.71 -12.20
CA GLY A 145 31.62 -19.62 -13.63
C GLY A 145 30.47 -19.07 -14.51
N LYS A 146 29.31 -18.74 -13.94
CA LYS A 146 28.19 -18.12 -14.67
C LYS A 146 28.43 -16.62 -14.91
N ALA A 147 27.83 -16.08 -15.97
CA ALA A 147 27.84 -14.64 -16.23
C ALA A 147 26.93 -13.89 -15.26
N ILE A 148 27.23 -12.63 -14.98
CA ILE A 148 26.42 -11.76 -14.12
C ILE A 148 25.12 -11.38 -14.83
N THR A 149 23.99 -11.55 -14.15
CA THR A 149 22.64 -11.18 -14.61
C THR A 149 22.08 -9.97 -13.88
N ASP A 150 22.53 -9.75 -12.64
CA ASP A 150 21.97 -8.76 -11.73
C ASP A 150 23.09 -7.92 -11.10
N VAL A 151 22.87 -6.62 -11.02
CA VAL A 151 23.77 -5.65 -10.38
C VAL A 151 23.00 -4.95 -9.28
N VAL A 152 23.52 -4.99 -8.05
CA VAL A 152 22.90 -4.34 -6.88
C VAL A 152 23.77 -3.19 -6.43
N ASN A 153 23.31 -1.96 -6.61
CA ASN A 153 23.94 -0.77 -6.06
C ASN A 153 23.51 -0.57 -4.61
N ILE A 154 24.46 -0.63 -3.68
CA ILE A 154 24.25 -0.38 -2.26
C ILE A 154 24.85 0.97 -1.91
N GLY A 155 24.01 1.95 -1.60
CA GLY A 155 24.41 3.33 -1.30
C GLY A 155 23.21 4.16 -0.87
N ILE A 156 23.41 5.31 -0.23
CA ILE A 156 22.31 6.19 0.22
C ILE A 156 22.53 7.64 -0.23
N GLY A 157 21.44 8.39 -0.39
CA GLY A 157 21.48 9.79 -0.83
C GLY A 157 22.11 9.92 -2.22
N GLY A 158 23.23 10.64 -2.30
CA GLY A 158 23.90 10.92 -3.58
C GLY A 158 24.49 9.67 -4.26
N SER A 159 24.78 8.63 -3.48
CA SER A 159 25.25 7.33 -3.99
C SER A 159 24.11 6.42 -4.49
N ASP A 160 22.85 6.89 -4.46
CA ASP A 160 21.65 6.13 -4.80
C ASP A 160 20.77 6.87 -5.81
N LEU A 161 20.31 8.07 -5.46
CA LEU A 161 19.25 8.78 -6.19
C LEU A 161 19.62 9.10 -7.64
N GLY A 162 20.87 9.49 -7.89
CA GLY A 162 21.35 9.76 -9.25
C GLY A 162 21.34 8.50 -10.13
N PRO A 163 22.09 7.45 -9.75
CA PRO A 163 22.04 6.16 -10.44
C PRO A 163 20.64 5.57 -10.64
N LEU A 164 19.79 5.60 -9.61
CA LEU A 164 18.40 5.14 -9.70
C LEU A 164 17.60 5.97 -10.71
N MET A 165 17.63 7.30 -10.60
CA MET A 165 16.88 8.17 -11.49
C MET A 165 17.30 8.00 -12.95
N VAL A 166 18.61 7.93 -13.22
CA VAL A 166 19.11 7.83 -14.60
C VAL A 166 18.81 6.46 -15.21
N THR A 167 18.96 5.36 -14.46
CA THR A 167 18.65 4.02 -14.99
C THR A 167 17.16 3.82 -15.23
N GLU A 168 16.30 4.46 -14.46
CA GLU A 168 14.86 4.52 -14.71
C GLU A 168 14.55 5.38 -15.95
N ALA A 169 15.09 6.60 -16.02
CA ALA A 169 14.91 7.53 -17.13
C ALA A 169 15.37 6.96 -18.49
N LEU A 170 16.45 6.17 -18.48
CA LEU A 170 17.07 5.60 -19.66
C LEU A 170 16.79 4.10 -19.85
N LYS A 171 15.75 3.56 -19.22
CA LYS A 171 15.38 2.14 -19.35
C LYS A 171 15.33 1.63 -20.80
N PRO A 172 14.82 2.38 -21.81
CA PRO A 172 14.80 1.92 -23.21
C PRO A 172 16.19 1.61 -23.79
N TYR A 173 17.25 2.16 -23.21
CA TYR A 173 18.63 2.00 -23.64
C TYR A 173 19.37 0.85 -22.94
N SER A 174 18.66 0.05 -22.13
CA SER A 174 19.26 -1.00 -21.28
C SER A 174 19.42 -2.38 -21.94
N LYS A 175 19.00 -2.54 -23.21
CA LYS A 175 19.06 -3.83 -23.91
C LYS A 175 20.49 -4.41 -23.87
N GLY A 176 20.59 -5.67 -23.47
CA GLY A 176 21.88 -6.38 -23.33
C GLY A 176 22.69 -6.00 -22.08
N GLY A 177 22.14 -5.19 -21.18
CA GLY A 177 22.70 -4.97 -19.84
C GLY A 177 22.11 -5.92 -18.79
N PRO A 178 22.76 -6.05 -17.62
CA PRO A 178 22.18 -6.73 -16.47
C PRO A 178 20.99 -5.94 -15.90
N ASN A 179 20.15 -6.63 -15.13
CA ASN A 179 19.17 -5.98 -14.27
C ASN A 179 19.91 -5.14 -13.23
N VAL A 180 19.31 -4.01 -12.86
CA VAL A 180 19.85 -3.15 -11.79
C VAL A 180 18.86 -3.04 -10.65
N TRP A 181 19.40 -3.15 -9.44
CA TRP A 181 18.69 -3.06 -8.18
C TRP A 181 19.37 -2.00 -7.32
N PHE A 182 18.60 -1.30 -6.52
CA PHE A 182 19.09 -0.23 -5.65
C PHE A 182 18.66 -0.53 -4.22
N VAL A 183 19.64 -0.63 -3.31
CA VAL A 183 19.39 -0.81 -1.88
C VAL A 183 20.03 0.36 -1.13
N SER A 184 19.18 1.14 -0.45
CA SER A 184 19.61 2.38 0.18
C SER A 184 19.20 2.50 1.63
N ASN A 185 17.91 2.31 1.92
CA ASN A 185 17.38 2.34 3.28
C ASN A 185 18.04 1.30 4.21
N ILE A 186 18.24 1.66 5.48
CA ILE A 186 18.72 0.78 6.55
C ILE A 186 17.63 -0.12 7.12
N ASP A 187 16.36 0.18 6.84
CA ASP A 187 15.26 -0.75 7.06
C ASP A 187 15.58 -2.08 6.36
N GLY A 188 15.74 -3.14 7.16
CA GLY A 188 16.15 -4.47 6.71
C GLY A 188 15.21 -5.05 5.64
N THR A 189 13.98 -4.54 5.53
CA THR A 189 13.05 -4.86 4.45
C THR A 189 13.68 -4.62 3.07
N HIS A 190 14.42 -3.53 2.89
CA HIS A 190 14.97 -3.16 1.59
C HIS A 190 15.99 -4.18 1.09
N MET A 191 16.91 -4.60 1.95
CA MET A 191 17.87 -5.64 1.64
C MET A 191 17.18 -7.00 1.48
N ALA A 192 16.35 -7.40 2.46
CA ALA A 192 15.71 -8.71 2.48
C ALA A 192 14.84 -8.98 1.23
N LYS A 193 13.97 -8.03 0.84
CA LYS A 193 13.10 -8.21 -0.35
C LYS A 193 13.87 -8.27 -1.66
N THR A 194 15.06 -7.66 -1.69
CA THR A 194 15.91 -7.60 -2.88
C THR A 194 16.66 -8.92 -3.00
N LEU A 195 17.34 -9.37 -1.94
CA LEU A 195 18.05 -10.66 -1.92
C LEU A 195 17.12 -11.86 -2.19
N ALA A 196 15.86 -11.79 -1.78
CA ALA A 196 14.86 -12.82 -2.06
C ALA A 196 14.61 -13.07 -3.57
N GLN A 197 14.98 -12.14 -4.44
CA GLN A 197 14.81 -12.24 -5.90
C GLN A 197 16.10 -12.58 -6.63
N LEU A 198 17.22 -12.71 -5.92
CA LEU A 198 18.55 -12.77 -6.49
C LEU A 198 19.20 -14.15 -6.34
N ASN A 199 20.10 -14.46 -7.26
CA ASN A 199 20.94 -15.66 -7.20
C ASN A 199 22.38 -15.26 -6.88
N ALA A 200 22.94 -15.79 -5.78
CA ALA A 200 24.30 -15.49 -5.35
C ALA A 200 25.37 -15.82 -6.42
N GLU A 201 25.09 -16.76 -7.33
CA GLU A 201 25.99 -17.14 -8.42
C GLU A 201 26.10 -16.09 -9.54
N THR A 202 25.09 -15.24 -9.73
CA THR A 202 24.97 -14.33 -10.89
C THR A 202 24.75 -12.87 -10.51
N THR A 203 24.88 -12.51 -9.23
CA THR A 203 24.69 -11.15 -8.73
C THR A 203 26.02 -10.46 -8.43
N LEU A 204 26.22 -9.24 -8.96
CA LEU A 204 27.33 -8.36 -8.61
C LEU A 204 26.82 -7.23 -7.69
N PHE A 205 27.49 -7.01 -6.57
CA PHE A 205 27.23 -5.91 -5.64
C PHE A 205 28.22 -4.76 -5.86
N ILE A 206 27.69 -3.54 -5.92
CA ILE A 206 28.43 -2.30 -6.02
C ILE A 206 28.24 -1.53 -4.71
N ILE A 207 29.31 -1.39 -3.92
CA ILE A 207 29.26 -0.67 -2.65
C ILE A 207 29.66 0.79 -2.89
N ALA A 208 28.67 1.68 -2.90
CA ALA A 208 28.81 3.09 -3.28
C ALA A 208 28.86 4.00 -2.04
N SER A 209 30.06 4.29 -1.54
CA SER A 209 30.26 5.19 -0.39
C SER A 209 31.58 5.94 -0.47
N LYS A 210 31.51 7.28 -0.48
CA LYS A 210 32.67 8.17 -0.51
C LYS A 210 33.66 7.87 0.62
N THR A 211 33.16 7.79 1.85
CA THR A 211 33.98 7.55 3.04
C THR A 211 34.19 6.07 3.32
N PHE A 212 33.33 5.20 2.76
CA PHE A 212 33.24 3.78 3.10
C PHE A 212 32.98 3.50 4.59
N THR A 213 32.30 4.44 5.25
CA THR A 213 31.95 4.37 6.68
C THR A 213 30.51 4.79 6.95
N THR A 214 29.71 5.04 5.91
CA THR A 214 28.29 5.38 6.05
C THR A 214 27.56 4.19 6.65
N GLN A 215 26.99 4.36 7.85
CA GLN A 215 26.42 3.28 8.65
C GLN A 215 25.43 2.45 7.83
N GLU A 216 24.46 3.11 7.20
CA GLU A 216 23.40 2.47 6.43
C GLU A 216 23.96 1.65 5.27
N THR A 217 24.95 2.19 4.56
CA THR A 217 25.58 1.52 3.40
C THR A 217 26.43 0.34 3.82
N ILE A 218 27.25 0.48 4.87
CA ILE A 218 28.15 -0.58 5.33
C ILE A 218 27.38 -1.73 5.97
N THR A 219 26.37 -1.45 6.80
CA THR A 219 25.51 -2.50 7.38
C THR A 219 24.81 -3.29 6.27
N ASN A 220 24.24 -2.62 5.26
CA ASN A 220 23.66 -3.29 4.10
C ASN A 220 24.70 -4.11 3.32
N ALA A 221 25.89 -3.56 3.09
CA ALA A 221 26.98 -4.27 2.40
C ALA A 221 27.41 -5.54 3.15
N GLU A 222 27.52 -5.46 4.47
CA GLU A 222 27.83 -6.61 5.34
C GLU A 222 26.73 -7.66 5.30
N SER A 223 25.44 -7.27 5.35
CA SER A 223 24.31 -8.21 5.18
C SER A 223 24.33 -8.90 3.82
N ALA A 224 24.62 -8.18 2.73
CA ALA A 224 24.76 -8.77 1.40
C ALA A 224 25.96 -9.72 1.31
N LYS A 225 27.09 -9.36 1.93
CA LYS A 225 28.29 -10.22 1.99
C LYS A 225 28.03 -11.49 2.79
N GLU A 226 27.34 -11.38 3.94
CA GLU A 226 26.94 -12.53 4.75
C GLU A 226 26.04 -13.49 3.96
N TRP A 227 24.98 -12.96 3.35
CA TRP A 227 24.08 -13.73 2.48
C TRP A 227 24.83 -14.43 1.33
N PHE A 228 25.75 -13.72 0.69
CA PHE A 228 26.57 -14.28 -0.38
C PHE A 228 27.44 -15.44 0.11
N LEU A 229 28.12 -15.26 1.25
CA LEU A 229 29.02 -16.26 1.83
C LEU A 229 28.31 -17.50 2.36
N GLN A 230 27.03 -17.40 2.74
CA GLN A 230 26.21 -18.59 3.08
C GLN A 230 26.12 -19.57 1.90
N THR A 231 26.15 -19.06 0.66
CA THR A 231 26.11 -19.86 -0.57
C THR A 231 27.50 -20.18 -1.10
N ALA A 232 28.35 -19.17 -1.28
CA ALA A 232 29.68 -19.33 -1.88
C ALA A 232 30.68 -20.09 -0.99
N LYS A 233 30.53 -19.96 0.34
CA LYS A 233 31.38 -20.61 1.38
C LYS A 233 32.89 -20.41 1.20
N ASP A 234 33.30 -19.40 0.44
CA ASP A 234 34.69 -19.04 0.19
C ASP A 234 34.82 -17.51 0.22
N ALA A 235 35.63 -17.00 1.16
CA ALA A 235 35.90 -15.58 1.30
C ALA A 235 36.60 -14.98 0.07
N SER A 236 37.39 -15.77 -0.67
CA SER A 236 38.08 -15.31 -1.88
C SER A 236 37.11 -14.97 -3.02
N ALA A 237 35.92 -15.59 -3.01
CA ALA A 237 34.87 -15.34 -3.99
C ALA A 237 34.26 -13.94 -3.92
N VAL A 238 34.44 -13.22 -2.79
CA VAL A 238 33.96 -11.83 -2.62
C VAL A 238 34.54 -10.92 -3.68
N ALA A 239 35.81 -11.10 -4.07
CA ALA A 239 36.46 -10.30 -5.10
C ALA A 239 35.78 -10.40 -6.49
N LYS A 240 35.01 -11.46 -6.75
CA LYS A 240 34.26 -11.64 -8.01
C LYS A 240 32.84 -11.04 -7.97
N HIS A 241 32.32 -10.76 -6.78
CA HIS A 241 30.93 -10.35 -6.57
C HIS A 241 30.77 -9.00 -5.89
N PHE A 242 31.85 -8.35 -5.45
CA PHE A 242 31.82 -7.04 -4.79
C PHE A 242 32.85 -6.11 -5.40
N VAL A 243 32.39 -4.92 -5.79
CA VAL A 243 33.23 -3.80 -6.23
C VAL A 243 32.91 -2.57 -5.38
N ALA A 244 33.85 -1.63 -5.26
CA ALA A 244 33.68 -0.44 -4.44
C ALA A 244 33.77 0.84 -5.27
N LEU A 245 32.90 1.80 -4.98
CA LEU A 245 33.00 3.17 -5.48
C LEU A 245 33.35 4.06 -4.28
N SER A 246 34.61 4.46 -4.14
CA SER A 246 35.07 5.09 -2.91
C SER A 246 36.34 5.94 -3.09
N THR A 247 36.68 6.66 -2.02
CA THR A 247 37.95 7.39 -1.87
C THR A 247 38.84 6.76 -0.79
N ASN A 248 38.36 5.72 -0.09
CA ASN A 248 38.98 5.17 1.12
C ASN A 248 39.52 3.75 0.88
N THR A 249 40.68 3.66 0.22
CA THR A 249 41.34 2.37 -0.09
C THR A 249 41.54 1.46 1.13
N PRO A 250 41.98 1.95 2.31
CA PRO A 250 42.11 1.09 3.49
C PRO A 250 40.80 0.40 3.88
N LYS A 251 39.68 1.14 3.95
CA LYS A 251 38.39 0.56 4.35
C LYS A 251 37.80 -0.40 3.32
N VAL A 252 38.02 -0.14 2.02
CA VAL A 252 37.64 -1.08 0.95
C VAL A 252 38.38 -2.41 1.08
N ARG A 253 39.69 -2.35 1.34
CA ARG A 253 40.51 -3.54 1.57
C ARG A 253 40.09 -4.28 2.84
N ASP A 254 39.84 -3.57 3.94
CA ASP A 254 39.42 -4.16 5.21
C ASP A 254 38.07 -4.90 5.08
N PHE A 255 37.18 -4.40 4.21
CA PHE A 255 35.92 -5.09 3.87
C PHE A 255 36.15 -6.38 3.06
N GLY A 256 37.31 -6.55 2.42
CA GLY A 256 37.67 -7.73 1.63
C GLY A 256 37.39 -7.60 0.12
N ILE A 257 37.21 -6.37 -0.38
CA ILE A 257 37.14 -6.09 -1.82
C ILE A 257 38.58 -5.93 -2.35
N ASP A 258 38.86 -6.54 -3.50
CA ASP A 258 40.11 -6.32 -4.22
C ASP A 258 40.25 -4.83 -4.58
N THR A 259 41.40 -4.22 -4.26
CA THR A 259 41.63 -2.80 -4.57
C THR A 259 41.65 -2.52 -6.07
N GLU A 260 41.93 -3.52 -6.91
CA GLU A 260 41.76 -3.42 -8.37
C GLU A 260 40.29 -3.25 -8.77
N ASN A 261 39.35 -3.66 -7.92
CA ASN A 261 37.91 -3.49 -8.08
C ASN A 261 37.35 -2.24 -7.36
N MET A 262 38.23 -1.34 -6.93
CA MET A 262 37.85 0.00 -6.44
C MET A 262 37.87 1.02 -7.59
N PHE A 263 36.76 1.74 -7.76
CA PHE A 263 36.62 2.85 -8.70
C PHE A 263 36.64 4.16 -7.91
N GLU A 264 37.68 4.95 -8.16
CA GLU A 264 37.99 6.13 -7.36
C GLU A 264 37.20 7.35 -7.81
N PHE A 265 37.02 8.28 -6.88
CA PHE A 265 36.61 9.65 -7.16
C PHE A 265 37.20 10.58 -6.09
N TRP A 266 36.84 11.86 -6.09
CA TRP A 266 37.55 12.88 -5.32
C TRP A 266 36.67 13.64 -4.34
N ASP A 267 37.31 14.37 -3.43
CA ASP A 267 36.64 15.15 -2.39
C ASP A 267 35.80 16.32 -2.94
N TRP A 268 36.23 16.92 -4.06
CA TRP A 268 35.51 17.95 -4.82
C TRP A 268 34.28 17.45 -5.58
N VAL A 269 34.02 16.13 -5.55
CA VAL A 269 32.77 15.53 -6.00
C VAL A 269 31.79 15.49 -4.83
N GLY A 270 30.83 16.41 -4.85
CA GLY A 270 29.69 16.39 -3.91
C GLY A 270 28.78 15.20 -4.18
N GLY A 271 28.26 14.56 -3.13
CA GLY A 271 27.44 13.34 -3.27
C GLY A 271 26.25 13.51 -4.22
N ARG A 272 25.48 14.59 -4.03
CA ARG A 272 24.31 14.95 -4.88
C ARG A 272 24.67 15.42 -6.30
N TYR A 273 25.96 15.47 -6.65
CA TYR A 273 26.49 15.82 -7.97
C TYR A 273 27.42 14.70 -8.50
N SER A 274 27.29 13.48 -8.00
CA SER A 274 28.31 12.44 -8.18
C SER A 274 28.00 11.43 -9.30
N LEU A 275 26.79 11.39 -9.84
CA LEU A 275 26.37 10.38 -10.84
C LEU A 275 27.25 10.34 -12.11
N TRP A 276 27.98 11.43 -12.37
CA TRP A 276 28.91 11.59 -13.49
C TRP A 276 30.26 10.88 -13.28
N SER A 277 30.58 10.52 -12.03
CA SER A 277 31.83 9.88 -11.62
C SER A 277 31.75 8.35 -11.65
N ALA A 278 32.67 7.69 -10.94
CA ALA A 278 32.58 6.28 -10.57
C ALA A 278 31.20 5.87 -10.04
N ILE A 279 30.49 6.74 -9.31
CA ILE A 279 29.11 6.50 -8.82
C ILE A 279 28.15 6.11 -9.96
N GLY A 280 28.38 6.57 -11.19
CA GLY A 280 27.61 6.19 -12.37
C GLY A 280 27.89 4.78 -12.90
N LEU A 281 28.69 3.94 -12.23
CA LEU A 281 29.04 2.60 -12.73
C LEU A 281 27.81 1.72 -12.99
N SER A 282 26.80 1.75 -12.10
CA SER A 282 25.55 1.01 -12.31
C SER A 282 24.76 1.52 -13.52
N ILE A 283 24.81 2.83 -13.82
CA ILE A 283 24.25 3.41 -15.04
C ILE A 283 24.98 2.82 -16.26
N ALA A 284 26.31 2.92 -16.29
CA ALA A 284 27.13 2.45 -17.40
C ALA A 284 27.00 0.93 -17.63
N LEU A 285 26.85 0.13 -16.56
CA LEU A 285 26.55 -1.29 -16.66
C LEU A 285 25.18 -1.54 -17.27
N HIS A 286 24.15 -0.79 -16.86
CA HIS A 286 22.79 -1.01 -17.32
C HIS A 286 22.59 -0.61 -18.80
N VAL A 287 23.00 0.61 -19.16
CA VAL A 287 22.75 1.16 -20.52
C VAL A 287 23.95 1.04 -21.46
N GLY A 288 25.09 0.57 -20.98
CA GLY A 288 26.33 0.48 -21.75
C GLY A 288 27.13 1.78 -21.75
N PHE A 289 28.44 1.66 -21.90
CA PHE A 289 29.36 2.79 -21.71
C PHE A 289 29.18 3.90 -22.76
N ASN A 290 28.85 3.57 -24.01
CA ASN A 290 28.61 4.59 -25.05
C ASN A 290 27.43 5.50 -24.69
N ASN A 291 26.37 4.96 -24.07
CA ASN A 291 25.23 5.76 -23.61
C ASN A 291 25.62 6.59 -22.37
N PHE A 292 26.47 6.06 -21.50
CA PHE A 292 27.03 6.84 -20.37
C PHE A 292 27.91 8.01 -20.86
N GLU A 293 28.72 7.81 -21.91
CA GLU A 293 29.50 8.90 -22.50
C GLU A 293 28.61 9.96 -23.16
N GLN A 294 27.49 9.56 -23.80
CA GLN A 294 26.49 10.50 -24.31
C GLN A 294 25.84 11.32 -23.18
N LEU A 295 25.52 10.67 -22.05
CA LEU A 295 25.03 11.35 -20.85
C LEU A 295 26.02 12.40 -20.35
N LEU A 296 27.31 12.07 -20.27
CA LEU A 296 28.36 13.04 -19.94
C LEU A 296 28.47 14.16 -20.99
N ALA A 297 28.37 13.83 -22.27
CA ALA A 297 28.47 14.80 -23.36
C ALA A 297 27.33 15.83 -23.35
N GLY A 298 26.10 15.42 -23.09
CA GLY A 298 24.97 16.37 -22.99
C GLY A 298 25.09 17.30 -21.79
N ALA A 299 25.57 16.77 -20.67
CA ALA A 299 25.85 17.58 -19.50
C ALA A 299 27.01 18.58 -19.75
N HIS A 300 28.05 18.16 -20.48
CA HIS A 300 29.13 19.05 -20.94
C HIS A 300 28.66 20.13 -21.92
N TRP A 301 27.71 19.80 -22.79
CA TRP A 301 27.11 20.76 -23.71
C TRP A 301 26.42 21.88 -22.90
N MET A 302 25.65 21.51 -21.89
CA MET A 302 24.99 22.48 -21.00
C MET A 302 26.00 23.27 -20.15
N ASP A 303 27.11 22.67 -19.74
CA ASP A 303 28.22 23.40 -19.09
C ASP A 303 28.79 24.50 -20.00
N LYS A 304 29.02 24.19 -21.28
CA LYS A 304 29.50 25.17 -22.27
C LYS A 304 28.49 26.29 -22.49
N HIS A 305 27.21 25.95 -22.61
CA HIS A 305 26.12 26.94 -22.69
C HIS A 305 26.14 27.85 -21.46
N PHE A 306 26.18 27.27 -20.26
CA PHE A 306 26.20 28.04 -19.02
C PHE A 306 27.41 28.98 -18.91
N CYS A 307 28.58 28.57 -19.41
CA CYS A 307 29.79 29.39 -19.41
C CYS A 307 29.78 30.51 -20.45
N SER A 308 29.32 30.22 -21.67
CA SER A 308 29.52 31.10 -22.83
C SER A 308 28.32 31.98 -23.18
N ALA A 309 27.09 31.57 -22.85
CA ALA A 309 25.90 32.33 -23.17
C ALA A 309 25.78 33.58 -22.28
N PRO A 310 25.42 34.75 -22.85
CA PRO A 310 25.12 35.94 -22.06
C PRO A 310 23.93 35.69 -21.14
N LEU A 311 23.91 36.29 -19.95
CA LEU A 311 22.95 35.96 -18.88
C LEU A 311 21.48 36.01 -19.34
N GLU A 312 21.13 36.98 -20.18
CA GLU A 312 19.79 37.16 -20.75
C GLU A 312 19.33 36.04 -21.69
N LYS A 313 20.24 35.20 -22.20
CA LYS A 313 19.93 34.01 -23.02
C LYS A 313 20.39 32.71 -22.35
N ASN A 314 20.84 32.79 -21.10
CA ASN A 314 21.43 31.67 -20.39
C ASN A 314 20.34 30.93 -19.59
N VAL A 315 19.85 29.82 -20.17
CA VAL A 315 18.74 29.00 -19.65
C VAL A 315 18.84 28.68 -18.15
N PRO A 316 19.95 28.14 -17.60
CA PRO A 316 20.09 27.96 -16.15
C PRO A 316 19.93 29.24 -15.32
N VAL A 317 20.47 30.37 -15.81
CA VAL A 317 20.35 31.67 -15.13
C VAL A 317 18.92 32.17 -15.15
N LEU A 318 18.23 32.09 -16.29
CA LEU A 318 16.82 32.50 -16.41
C LEU A 318 15.93 31.70 -15.44
N LEU A 319 16.10 30.37 -15.39
CA LEU A 319 15.39 29.52 -14.43
C LEU A 319 15.69 29.89 -12.97
N ALA A 320 16.95 30.20 -12.65
CA ALA A 320 17.36 30.59 -11.31
C ALA A 320 16.72 31.92 -10.88
N LEU A 321 16.74 32.91 -11.78
CA LEU A 321 16.19 34.24 -11.54
C LEU A 321 14.66 34.22 -11.36
N LEU A 322 13.95 33.41 -12.14
CA LEU A 322 12.52 33.17 -11.94
C LEU A 322 12.26 32.55 -10.55
N GLY A 323 13.07 31.58 -10.14
CA GLY A 323 12.96 31.02 -8.79
C GLY A 323 13.19 32.07 -7.70
N VAL A 324 14.24 32.90 -7.81
CA VAL A 324 14.51 34.02 -6.88
C VAL A 324 13.34 35.00 -6.84
N TRP A 325 12.77 35.32 -8.00
CA TRP A 325 11.59 36.18 -8.11
C TRP A 325 10.42 35.65 -7.28
N TYR A 326 10.11 34.37 -7.42
CA TYR A 326 9.00 33.77 -6.69
C TYR A 326 9.27 33.54 -5.21
N ILE A 327 10.48 33.11 -4.86
CA ILE A 327 10.86 32.82 -3.47
C ILE A 327 10.96 34.11 -2.66
N ASN A 328 11.71 35.11 -3.15
CA ASN A 328 12.07 36.28 -2.35
C ASN A 328 11.05 37.41 -2.39
N PHE A 329 10.19 37.46 -3.43
CA PHE A 329 9.20 38.53 -3.57
C PHE A 329 7.78 38.00 -3.39
N PHE A 330 7.40 36.93 -4.11
CA PHE A 330 6.08 36.30 -3.95
C PHE A 330 5.95 35.38 -2.73
N GLN A 331 7.05 35.09 -2.02
CA GLN A 331 7.07 34.20 -0.85
C GLN A 331 6.59 32.77 -1.18
N ALA A 332 6.84 32.29 -2.40
CA ALA A 332 6.51 30.93 -2.78
C ALA A 332 7.49 29.95 -2.12
N GLU A 333 7.01 29.18 -1.14
CA GLU A 333 7.83 28.23 -0.39
C GLU A 333 8.23 26.98 -1.18
N THR A 334 7.50 26.66 -2.26
CA THR A 334 7.66 25.39 -2.97
C THR A 334 7.89 25.58 -4.46
N HIS A 335 8.64 24.68 -5.09
CA HIS A 335 8.84 24.62 -6.53
C HIS A 335 8.46 23.22 -7.05
N ALA A 336 7.47 23.15 -7.94
CA ALA A 336 6.99 21.88 -8.46
C ALA A 336 7.74 21.47 -9.74
N MET A 337 8.19 20.22 -9.83
CA MET A 337 8.81 19.64 -11.02
C MET A 337 7.94 18.50 -11.56
N LEU A 338 7.31 18.73 -12.71
CA LEU A 338 6.19 17.93 -13.22
C LEU A 338 6.53 17.36 -14.61
N PRO A 339 7.36 16.30 -14.69
CA PRO A 339 7.68 15.68 -15.97
C PRO A 339 6.49 14.92 -16.53
N TYR A 340 6.07 15.21 -17.76
CA TYR A 340 5.09 14.44 -18.52
C TYR A 340 5.79 13.29 -19.23
N ASP A 341 6.49 12.47 -18.44
CA ASP A 341 7.21 11.29 -18.89
C ASP A 341 7.33 10.30 -17.70
N GLN A 342 6.92 9.05 -17.93
CA GLN A 342 6.88 8.04 -16.88
C GLN A 342 8.28 7.53 -16.50
N TYR A 343 9.25 7.55 -17.42
CA TYR A 343 10.62 7.16 -17.11
C TYR A 343 11.30 8.19 -16.19
N MET A 344 10.86 9.46 -16.24
CA MET A 344 11.31 10.52 -15.35
C MET A 344 10.64 10.51 -13.95
N HIS A 345 9.99 9.43 -13.51
CA HIS A 345 9.28 9.38 -12.22
C HIS A 345 10.14 9.66 -10.97
N ARG A 346 11.46 9.46 -11.05
CA ARG A 346 12.39 9.79 -9.97
C ARG A 346 13.10 11.15 -10.15
N PHE A 347 12.79 11.91 -11.20
CA PHE A 347 13.46 13.17 -11.50
C PHE A 347 13.22 14.23 -10.42
N ALA A 348 11.98 14.39 -9.96
CA ALA A 348 11.66 15.30 -8.86
C ALA A 348 12.36 14.88 -7.56
N ALA A 349 12.38 13.58 -7.22
CA ALA A 349 13.05 13.07 -6.04
C ALA A 349 14.58 13.23 -6.09
N TYR A 350 15.19 13.13 -7.27
CA TYR A 350 16.61 13.47 -7.45
C TYR A 350 16.89 14.95 -7.13
N PHE A 351 16.06 15.85 -7.65
CA PHE A 351 16.22 17.29 -7.41
C PHE A 351 15.71 17.77 -6.06
N GLN A 352 14.93 16.97 -5.33
CA GLN A 352 14.74 17.18 -3.88
C GLN A 352 16.08 17.20 -3.17
N GLN A 353 16.95 16.22 -3.42
CA GLN A 353 18.29 16.25 -2.86
C GLN A 353 19.14 17.34 -3.52
N GLY A 354 19.15 17.40 -4.85
CA GLY A 354 19.99 18.34 -5.61
C GLY A 354 19.79 19.80 -5.19
N ASP A 355 18.54 20.24 -5.04
CA ASP A 355 18.19 21.61 -4.70
C ASP A 355 18.17 21.83 -3.17
N MET A 356 17.37 21.05 -2.43
CA MET A 356 17.10 21.32 -1.01
C MET A 356 18.32 21.08 -0.13
N GLU A 357 19.14 20.05 -0.38
CA GLU A 357 20.37 19.81 0.37
C GLU A 357 21.46 20.84 0.03
N SER A 358 21.41 21.40 -1.19
CA SER A 358 22.33 22.48 -1.61
C SER A 358 21.94 23.81 -0.97
N ASN A 359 20.70 24.25 -1.19
CA ASN A 359 20.27 25.62 -0.95
C ASN A 359 19.34 25.79 0.25
N GLY A 360 18.96 24.71 0.94
CA GLY A 360 18.27 24.73 2.25
C GLY A 360 19.18 25.21 3.38
N LYS A 361 19.70 26.43 3.25
CA LYS A 361 20.74 27.01 4.10
C LYS A 361 20.28 28.34 4.67
N TYR A 362 20.83 28.70 5.82
CA TYR A 362 20.48 29.95 6.49
C TYR A 362 21.69 30.79 6.91
N ILE A 363 22.91 30.31 6.66
CA ILE A 363 24.17 31.02 6.96
C ILE A 363 24.85 31.41 5.66
N SER A 364 25.22 32.69 5.54
CA SER A 364 25.91 33.24 4.39
C SER A 364 27.42 32.95 4.43
N LYS A 365 28.12 33.23 3.33
CA LYS A 365 29.58 33.17 3.23
C LYS A 365 30.31 34.01 4.29
N ASN A 366 29.66 35.06 4.81
CA ASN A 366 30.24 35.92 5.85
C ASN A 366 30.01 35.38 7.27
N GLY A 367 29.36 34.22 7.43
CA GLY A 367 28.98 33.67 8.73
C GLY A 367 27.75 34.34 9.35
N THR A 368 27.05 35.21 8.62
CA THR A 368 25.83 35.89 9.09
C THR A 368 24.59 35.07 8.73
N ARG A 369 23.57 35.13 9.59
CA ARG A 369 22.26 34.53 9.30
C ARG A 369 21.51 35.38 8.28
N VAL A 370 20.96 34.74 7.24
CA VAL A 370 20.16 35.42 6.21
C VAL A 370 18.83 35.92 6.78
N ASN A 371 18.33 37.04 6.25
CA ASN A 371 17.03 37.63 6.58
C ASN A 371 16.02 37.56 5.41
N TYR A 372 16.23 36.60 4.51
CA TYR A 372 15.44 36.29 3.32
C TYR A 372 15.31 34.78 3.18
N HIS A 373 14.33 34.32 2.40
CA HIS A 373 14.19 32.90 2.07
C HIS A 373 15.28 32.42 1.09
N THR A 374 15.68 31.15 1.21
CA THR A 374 16.67 30.49 0.35
C THR A 374 16.01 29.33 -0.41
N GLY A 375 16.63 28.15 -0.49
CA GLY A 375 16.16 27.02 -1.30
C GLY A 375 14.70 26.64 -1.00
N PRO A 376 13.87 26.40 -2.03
CA PRO A 376 12.47 26.04 -1.86
C PRO A 376 12.31 24.57 -1.48
N ILE A 377 11.10 24.19 -1.05
CA ILE A 377 10.71 22.77 -1.00
C ILE A 377 10.42 22.30 -2.42
N VAL A 378 11.24 21.39 -2.94
CA VAL A 378 11.05 20.79 -4.26
C VAL A 378 10.14 19.56 -4.14
N TRP A 379 9.18 19.43 -5.05
CA TRP A 379 8.28 18.28 -5.07
C TRP A 379 7.66 18.09 -6.46
N GLY A 380 7.01 16.95 -6.69
CA GLY A 380 6.27 16.70 -7.93
C GLY A 380 6.19 15.21 -8.26
N GLU A 381 5.29 14.90 -9.19
CA GLU A 381 5.05 13.57 -9.74
C GLU A 381 4.77 13.68 -11.24
N PRO A 382 4.94 12.60 -12.02
CA PRO A 382 4.71 12.64 -13.45
C PRO A 382 3.29 13.05 -13.85
N GLY A 383 3.20 13.78 -14.96
CA GLY A 383 1.95 13.97 -15.69
C GLY A 383 1.56 12.70 -16.47
N THR A 384 0.28 12.35 -16.60
CA THR A 384 -0.91 13.10 -16.14
C THR A 384 -1.36 12.75 -14.72
N ASN A 385 -0.69 11.81 -14.04
CA ASN A 385 -1.10 11.33 -12.72
C ASN A 385 -1.27 12.45 -11.69
N GLY A 386 -0.36 13.44 -11.67
CA GLY A 386 -0.49 14.62 -10.80
C GLY A 386 -1.80 15.40 -10.97
N GLN A 387 -2.37 15.41 -12.19
CA GLN A 387 -3.66 16.06 -12.48
C GLN A 387 -4.81 15.46 -11.66
N HIS A 388 -4.71 14.16 -11.38
CA HIS A 388 -5.69 13.38 -10.63
C HIS A 388 -5.32 13.19 -9.15
N ALA A 389 -4.31 13.93 -8.66
CA ALA A 389 -3.86 13.84 -7.27
C ALA A 389 -3.87 15.21 -6.58
N PHE A 390 -3.02 16.14 -7.01
CA PHE A 390 -2.77 17.39 -6.29
C PHE A 390 -2.96 18.66 -7.12
N TYR A 391 -3.22 18.55 -8.43
CA TYR A 391 -3.45 19.73 -9.27
C TYR A 391 -4.73 20.49 -8.86
N GLN A 392 -5.68 19.87 -8.16
CA GLN A 392 -6.78 20.57 -7.51
C GLN A 392 -6.27 21.70 -6.59
N LEU A 393 -5.27 21.40 -5.76
CA LEU A 393 -4.65 22.39 -4.87
C LEU A 393 -3.87 23.43 -5.68
N ILE A 394 -3.15 23.01 -6.73
CA ILE A 394 -2.44 23.95 -7.59
C ILE A 394 -3.45 24.92 -8.25
N HIS A 395 -4.59 24.45 -8.75
CA HIS A 395 -5.56 25.27 -9.49
C HIS A 395 -6.48 26.12 -8.61
N GLN A 396 -6.97 25.61 -7.50
CA GLN A 396 -7.99 26.28 -6.67
C GLN A 396 -7.60 26.41 -5.19
N GLY A 397 -6.41 25.95 -4.80
CA GLY A 397 -5.87 26.16 -3.47
C GLY A 397 -5.38 27.59 -3.25
N THR A 398 -4.86 27.84 -2.05
CA THR A 398 -4.45 29.16 -1.57
C THR A 398 -2.93 29.39 -1.63
N ARG A 399 -2.19 28.52 -2.34
CA ARG A 399 -0.72 28.58 -2.44
C ARG A 399 -0.31 29.00 -3.84
N MET A 400 0.70 29.88 -3.92
CA MET A 400 1.41 30.15 -5.17
C MET A 400 2.51 29.11 -5.34
N ILE A 401 2.45 28.36 -6.44
CA ILE A 401 3.35 27.24 -6.71
C ILE A 401 3.90 27.43 -8.13
N PRO A 402 5.10 27.99 -8.29
CA PRO A 402 5.84 27.92 -9.54
C PRO A 402 6.07 26.46 -9.93
N ALA A 403 5.84 26.14 -11.20
CA ALA A 403 5.90 24.77 -11.69
C ALA A 403 6.67 24.67 -13.00
N ASP A 404 7.66 23.76 -13.04
CA ASP A 404 8.36 23.40 -14.26
C ASP A 404 7.69 22.15 -14.85
N PHE A 405 7.08 22.30 -16.03
CA PHE A 405 6.51 21.21 -16.82
C PHE A 405 7.57 20.76 -17.83
N LEU A 406 7.87 19.46 -17.88
CA LEU A 406 8.89 18.91 -18.78
C LEU A 406 8.29 17.82 -19.67
N ILE A 407 8.57 17.80 -20.98
CA ILE A 407 8.09 16.73 -21.87
C ILE A 407 9.01 16.51 -23.08
N PRO A 408 9.27 15.24 -23.48
CA PRO A 408 9.84 14.98 -24.79
C PRO A 408 8.79 15.18 -25.90
N ALA A 409 9.16 15.77 -27.03
CA ALA A 409 8.31 15.87 -28.21
C ALA A 409 8.12 14.52 -28.93
N GLN A 410 9.06 13.58 -28.71
CA GLN A 410 9.02 12.22 -29.23
C GLN A 410 9.03 11.20 -28.10
N SER A 411 7.97 10.40 -28.01
CA SER A 411 7.92 9.25 -27.10
C SER A 411 8.95 8.18 -27.48
N GLN A 412 9.48 7.49 -26.47
CA GLN A 412 10.23 6.25 -26.66
C GLN A 412 9.33 5.11 -27.17
N HIS A 413 8.02 5.19 -26.88
CA HIS A 413 7.01 4.18 -27.21
C HIS A 413 5.84 4.83 -27.96
N PRO A 414 5.90 4.93 -29.30
CA PRO A 414 4.85 5.54 -30.12
C PRO A 414 3.66 4.60 -30.35
N ILE A 415 3.13 3.98 -29.27
CA ILE A 415 2.04 3.00 -29.34
C ILE A 415 0.75 3.63 -29.91
N ARG A 416 -0.02 2.80 -30.62
CA ARG A 416 -1.28 3.20 -31.28
C ARG A 416 -1.09 4.45 -32.15
N ASP A 417 -0.09 4.44 -33.02
CA ASP A 417 0.28 5.57 -33.90
C ASP A 417 0.46 6.90 -33.14
N SER A 418 1.18 6.82 -32.02
CA SER A 418 1.44 7.91 -31.08
C SER A 418 0.19 8.55 -30.46
N LEU A 419 -0.98 7.89 -30.49
CA LEU A 419 -2.21 8.41 -29.88
C LEU A 419 -2.00 8.78 -28.40
N HIS A 420 -1.33 7.90 -27.64
CA HIS A 420 -1.04 8.14 -26.23
C HIS A 420 -0.19 9.41 -26.04
N HIS A 421 0.84 9.60 -26.87
CA HIS A 421 1.72 10.75 -26.77
C HIS A 421 1.05 12.06 -27.22
N LYS A 422 0.14 12.00 -28.22
CA LYS A 422 -0.70 13.14 -28.60
C LYS A 422 -1.60 13.58 -27.45
N ILE A 423 -2.24 12.63 -26.76
CA ILE A 423 -3.08 12.92 -25.58
C ILE A 423 -2.23 13.49 -24.43
N LEU A 424 -1.03 12.94 -24.21
CA LEU A 424 -0.10 13.43 -23.18
C LEU A 424 0.34 14.87 -23.47
N MET A 425 0.73 15.16 -24.71
CA MET A 425 1.11 16.50 -25.16
C MET A 425 -0.06 17.49 -25.05
N ALA A 426 -1.28 17.10 -25.45
CA ALA A 426 -2.47 17.94 -25.29
C ALA A 426 -2.71 18.30 -23.81
N ASN A 427 -2.52 17.34 -22.90
CA ASN A 427 -2.65 17.57 -21.47
C ASN A 427 -1.53 18.46 -20.91
N PHE A 428 -0.28 18.27 -21.33
CA PHE A 428 0.85 19.12 -20.97
C PHE A 428 0.56 20.59 -21.32
N LEU A 429 0.14 20.84 -22.57
CA LEU A 429 -0.19 22.18 -23.06
C LEU A 429 -1.40 22.76 -22.33
N ALA A 430 -2.49 22.00 -22.22
CA ALA A 430 -3.74 22.46 -21.62
C ALA A 430 -3.57 22.81 -20.13
N GLN A 431 -2.74 22.10 -19.37
CA GLN A 431 -2.54 22.40 -17.94
C GLN A 431 -1.84 23.74 -17.73
N THR A 432 -0.76 24.02 -18.46
CA THR A 432 -0.05 25.31 -18.34
C THR A 432 -0.92 26.47 -18.86
N GLU A 433 -1.71 26.24 -19.91
CA GLU A 433 -2.71 27.20 -20.40
C GLU A 433 -3.80 27.48 -19.34
N ALA A 434 -4.35 26.44 -18.71
CA ALA A 434 -5.39 26.57 -17.68
C ALA A 434 -4.86 27.32 -16.44
N LEU A 435 -3.63 27.02 -16.00
CA LEU A 435 -2.97 27.73 -14.90
C LEU A 435 -2.81 29.22 -15.19
N MET A 436 -2.46 29.57 -16.42
CA MET A 436 -2.36 30.96 -16.87
C MET A 436 -3.73 31.64 -16.97
N LYS A 437 -4.66 31.06 -17.74
CA LYS A 437 -5.92 31.71 -18.14
C LYS A 437 -6.96 31.73 -17.03
N GLY A 438 -7.05 30.67 -16.23
CA GLY A 438 -8.20 30.43 -15.37
C GLY A 438 -9.51 30.30 -16.16
N LYS A 439 -10.63 30.46 -15.45
CA LYS A 439 -12.00 30.47 -15.96
C LYS A 439 -12.81 31.50 -15.20
N THR A 440 -13.28 32.53 -15.90
CA THR A 440 -14.01 33.65 -15.30
C THR A 440 -15.42 33.24 -14.84
N PRO A 441 -16.07 34.03 -13.96
CA PRO A 441 -17.47 33.80 -13.60
C PRO A 441 -18.40 33.73 -14.82
N ASP A 442 -18.20 34.57 -15.83
CA ASP A 442 -19.06 34.57 -17.03
C ASP A 442 -18.84 33.32 -17.89
N GLU A 443 -17.60 32.87 -18.04
CA GLU A 443 -17.24 31.63 -18.74
C GLU A 443 -17.86 30.42 -18.01
N ALA A 444 -17.70 30.34 -16.69
CA ALA A 444 -18.26 29.27 -15.86
C ALA A 444 -19.80 29.27 -15.86
N ARG A 445 -20.43 30.45 -15.80
CA ARG A 445 -21.90 30.60 -15.86
C ARG A 445 -22.46 30.07 -17.16
N LYS A 446 -21.89 30.46 -18.31
CA LYS A 446 -22.30 29.97 -19.63
C LYS A 446 -22.21 28.45 -19.75
N GLU A 447 -21.15 27.83 -19.19
CA GLU A 447 -21.02 26.37 -19.16
C GLU A 447 -22.10 25.69 -18.29
N LEU A 448 -22.42 26.28 -17.13
CA LEU A 448 -23.46 25.75 -16.24
C LEU A 448 -24.86 25.87 -16.85
N GLU A 449 -25.16 27.00 -17.52
CA GLU A 449 -26.40 27.20 -18.25
C GLU A 449 -26.54 26.20 -19.42
N ALA A 450 -25.46 26.00 -20.18
CA ALA A 450 -25.43 25.02 -21.28
C ALA A 450 -25.59 23.56 -20.79
N ALA A 451 -25.18 23.27 -19.56
CA ALA A 451 -25.41 21.98 -18.89
C ALA A 451 -26.83 21.83 -18.31
N GLY A 452 -27.73 22.81 -18.53
CA GLY A 452 -29.12 22.78 -18.10
C GLY A 452 -29.35 23.22 -16.64
N MET A 453 -28.37 23.85 -15.99
CA MET A 453 -28.53 24.39 -14.63
C MET A 453 -29.09 25.82 -14.65
N SER A 454 -29.93 26.16 -13.68
CA SER A 454 -30.49 27.51 -13.53
C SER A 454 -30.85 27.81 -12.07
N GLY A 455 -31.19 29.08 -11.79
CA GLY A 455 -31.64 29.54 -10.47
C GLY A 455 -30.62 29.30 -9.36
N ASP A 456 -31.11 29.02 -8.15
CA ASP A 456 -30.29 28.85 -6.95
C ASP A 456 -29.19 27.79 -7.07
N ALA A 457 -29.44 26.72 -7.83
CA ALA A 457 -28.46 25.65 -8.01
C ALA A 457 -27.23 26.14 -8.80
N LEU A 458 -27.45 26.99 -9.81
CA LEU A 458 -26.37 27.60 -10.58
C LEU A 458 -25.60 28.60 -9.70
N GLU A 459 -26.29 29.52 -9.03
CA GLU A 459 -25.63 30.54 -8.21
C GLU A 459 -24.77 29.94 -7.10
N ARG A 460 -25.23 28.82 -6.50
CA ARG A 460 -24.45 28.09 -5.49
C ARG A 460 -23.21 27.43 -6.07
N LEU A 461 -23.30 26.84 -7.26
CA LEU A 461 -22.18 26.10 -7.86
C LEU A 461 -21.16 27.00 -8.56
N LEU A 462 -21.61 28.15 -9.08
CA LEU A 462 -20.79 29.08 -9.85
C LEU A 462 -19.43 29.41 -9.21
N PRO A 463 -19.33 29.87 -7.95
CA PRO A 463 -18.04 30.22 -7.35
C PRO A 463 -17.06 29.03 -7.27
N HIS A 464 -17.56 27.79 -7.21
CA HIS A 464 -16.73 26.58 -7.18
C HIS A 464 -16.21 26.17 -8.57
N LYS A 465 -16.84 26.66 -9.64
CA LYS A 465 -16.45 26.40 -11.04
C LYS A 465 -15.55 27.50 -11.62
N VAL A 466 -15.33 28.58 -10.88
CA VAL A 466 -14.37 29.63 -11.22
C VAL A 466 -12.95 29.16 -10.94
N PHE A 467 -12.04 29.48 -11.86
CA PHE A 467 -10.61 29.27 -11.71
C PHE A 467 -9.93 30.64 -11.81
N GLN A 468 -9.25 31.06 -10.74
CA GLN A 468 -8.62 32.40 -10.72
C GLN A 468 -7.51 32.59 -11.76
N GLY A 469 -6.93 31.49 -12.27
CA GLY A 469 -5.79 31.55 -13.20
C GLY A 469 -4.58 32.25 -12.57
N ASN A 470 -3.79 32.90 -13.42
CA ASN A 470 -2.62 33.70 -13.05
C ASN A 470 -1.55 32.92 -12.24
N LYS A 471 -1.43 31.60 -12.47
CA LYS A 471 -0.47 30.72 -11.79
C LYS A 471 0.72 30.41 -12.70
N PRO A 472 1.95 30.74 -12.29
CA PRO A 472 3.10 30.72 -13.19
C PRO A 472 3.60 29.31 -13.48
N SER A 473 4.10 29.10 -14.70
CA SER A 473 4.73 27.84 -15.11
C SER A 473 5.81 28.06 -16.15
N ASN A 474 6.86 27.23 -16.11
CA ASN A 474 7.79 27.06 -17.22
C ASN A 474 7.42 25.81 -18.01
N SER A 475 7.50 25.87 -19.33
CA SER A 475 7.34 24.72 -20.21
C SER A 475 8.67 24.39 -20.86
N ILE A 476 9.21 23.20 -20.55
CA ILE A 476 10.48 22.70 -21.07
C ILE A 476 10.18 21.55 -22.02
N ILE A 477 10.35 21.79 -23.32
CA ILE A 477 10.10 20.79 -24.36
C ILE A 477 11.43 20.44 -25.00
N PHE A 478 11.72 19.15 -25.14
CA PHE A 478 12.94 18.68 -25.80
C PHE A 478 12.61 17.61 -26.83
N LYS A 479 13.43 17.46 -27.87
CA LYS A 479 13.15 16.51 -28.96
C LYS A 479 12.81 15.10 -28.47
N LYS A 480 13.66 14.49 -27.65
CA LYS A 480 13.50 13.12 -27.13
C LYS A 480 14.31 12.93 -25.86
N LEU A 481 13.87 12.08 -24.93
CA LEU A 481 14.63 11.76 -23.72
C LEU A 481 15.73 10.72 -24.01
N THR A 482 16.83 11.18 -24.59
CA THR A 482 18.05 10.38 -24.85
C THR A 482 19.03 10.48 -23.67
N PRO A 483 20.10 9.65 -23.62
CA PRO A 483 21.15 9.84 -22.62
C PRO A 483 21.75 11.23 -22.65
N PHE A 484 22.06 11.78 -23.84
CA PHE A 484 22.56 13.13 -24.01
C PHE A 484 21.57 14.18 -23.47
N MET A 485 20.32 14.14 -23.91
CA MET A 485 19.33 15.12 -23.50
C MET A 485 19.08 15.09 -21.99
N LEU A 486 19.01 13.90 -21.38
CA LEU A 486 18.93 13.78 -19.92
C LEU A 486 20.15 14.42 -19.23
N GLY A 487 21.35 14.22 -19.77
CA GLY A 487 22.56 14.86 -19.27
C GLY A 487 22.47 16.38 -19.28
N ALA A 488 22.03 16.95 -20.40
CA ALA A 488 21.83 18.38 -20.55
C ALA A 488 20.77 18.93 -19.57
N LEU A 489 19.64 18.24 -19.42
CA LEU A 489 18.58 18.61 -18.49
C LEU A 489 19.05 18.57 -17.03
N VAL A 490 19.79 17.55 -16.61
CA VAL A 490 20.27 17.46 -15.22
C VAL A 490 21.28 18.58 -14.95
N ALA A 491 22.26 18.78 -15.83
CA ALA A 491 23.25 19.86 -15.69
C ALA A 491 22.60 21.26 -15.70
N MET A 492 21.51 21.44 -16.44
CA MET A 492 20.76 22.70 -16.47
C MET A 492 20.25 23.07 -15.07
N TYR A 493 19.68 22.11 -14.34
CA TYR A 493 19.22 22.33 -12.97
C TYR A 493 20.37 22.42 -11.96
N GLU A 494 21.46 21.68 -12.15
CA GLU A 494 22.66 21.86 -11.30
C GLU A 494 23.17 23.31 -11.34
N HIS A 495 23.21 23.91 -12.53
CA HIS A 495 23.61 25.31 -12.71
C HIS A 495 22.54 26.31 -12.25
N LYS A 496 21.24 26.00 -12.38
CA LYS A 496 20.16 26.77 -11.75
C LYS A 496 20.39 26.90 -10.24
N ILE A 497 20.64 25.76 -9.58
CA ILE A 497 20.87 25.66 -8.13
C ILE A 497 22.11 26.46 -7.73
N PHE A 498 23.20 26.37 -8.50
CA PHE A 498 24.40 27.17 -8.28
C PHE A 498 24.12 28.67 -8.31
N VAL A 499 23.44 29.16 -9.35
CA VAL A 499 23.15 30.60 -9.52
C VAL A 499 22.33 31.13 -8.35
N GLN A 500 21.31 30.39 -7.91
CA GLN A 500 20.51 30.77 -6.75
C GLN A 500 21.35 30.82 -5.47
N GLY A 501 22.22 29.84 -5.24
CA GLY A 501 23.13 29.81 -4.09
C GLY A 501 24.08 31.00 -4.06
N VAL A 502 24.62 31.40 -5.21
CA VAL A 502 25.46 32.59 -5.35
C VAL A 502 24.68 33.87 -5.04
N ILE A 503 23.47 34.03 -5.59
CA ILE A 503 22.60 35.18 -5.32
C ILE A 503 22.29 35.30 -3.81
N TRP A 504 21.99 34.18 -3.16
CA TRP A 504 21.72 34.14 -1.73
C TRP A 504 22.99 34.22 -0.86
N ASN A 505 24.17 34.25 -1.47
CA ASN A 505 25.46 34.28 -0.79
C ASN A 505 25.65 33.13 0.23
N ILE A 506 25.16 31.93 -0.11
CA ILE A 506 25.25 30.71 0.72
C ILE A 506 26.21 29.68 0.11
N ASN A 507 26.53 28.62 0.85
CA ASN A 507 27.29 27.49 0.31
C ASN A 507 26.36 26.40 -0.22
N SER A 508 26.26 26.24 -1.55
CA SER A 508 25.46 25.18 -2.17
C SER A 508 26.09 23.78 -2.04
N TYR A 509 27.31 23.66 -1.53
CA TYR A 509 28.13 22.45 -1.70
C TYR A 509 28.54 21.76 -0.39
N ASP A 510 28.16 22.32 0.77
CA ASP A 510 28.23 21.63 2.06
C ASP A 510 26.85 21.05 2.48
N GLN A 511 26.81 20.36 3.63
CA GLN A 511 25.58 19.81 4.21
C GLN A 511 25.65 19.62 5.73
N TRP A 512 26.18 20.59 6.48
CA TRP A 512 26.36 20.48 7.95
C TRP A 512 25.06 20.14 8.72
N GLY A 513 23.89 20.45 8.17
CA GLY A 513 22.59 20.14 8.77
C GLY A 513 22.32 18.66 9.03
N VAL A 514 23.06 17.72 8.41
CA VAL A 514 22.85 16.27 8.61
C VAL A 514 23.59 15.71 9.83
N GLU A 515 24.49 16.48 10.46
CA GLU A 515 25.38 15.95 11.49
C GLU A 515 24.68 15.67 12.83
N LEU A 516 23.79 16.56 13.27
CA LEU A 516 23.14 16.44 14.58
C LEU A 516 22.35 15.13 14.69
N GLY A 517 21.56 14.79 13.66
CA GLY A 517 20.81 13.54 13.62
C GLY A 517 21.72 12.30 13.72
N LYS A 518 22.86 12.31 13.00
CA LYS A 518 23.86 11.23 13.06
C LYS A 518 24.51 11.10 14.43
N GLN A 519 24.83 12.21 15.09
CA GLN A 519 25.40 12.23 16.43
C GLN A 519 24.41 11.68 17.47
N LEU A 520 23.15 12.10 17.40
CA LEU A 520 22.10 11.63 18.31
C LEU A 520 21.79 10.14 18.09
N ALA A 521 21.66 9.69 16.84
CA ALA A 521 21.44 8.28 16.53
C ALA A 521 22.54 7.36 17.09
N LYS A 522 23.82 7.74 16.94
CA LYS A 522 24.96 7.00 17.51
C LYS A 522 24.95 6.91 19.04
N LYS A 523 24.38 7.90 19.72
CA LYS A 523 24.20 7.88 21.18
C LYS A 523 23.06 6.96 21.60
N ILE A 524 21.95 7.01 20.87
CA ILE A 524 20.73 6.22 21.16
C ILE A 524 20.92 4.74 20.82
N GLU A 525 21.60 4.41 19.72
CA GLU A 525 21.80 3.02 19.24
C GLU A 525 22.25 2.02 20.33
N PRO A 526 23.33 2.25 21.10
CA PRO A 526 23.75 1.32 22.15
C PRO A 526 22.70 1.20 23.28
N GLU A 527 21.95 2.25 23.55
CA GLU A 527 20.90 2.25 24.58
C GLU A 527 19.70 1.37 24.19
N LEU A 528 19.56 0.95 22.92
CA LEU A 528 18.50 0.06 22.44
C LEU A 528 18.85 -1.44 22.53
N GLN A 529 20.06 -1.79 22.95
CA GLN A 529 20.55 -3.17 22.90
C GLN A 529 19.92 -4.08 23.96
N ASP A 530 19.84 -3.60 25.21
CA ASP A 530 19.29 -4.32 26.36
C ASP A 530 17.94 -3.76 26.83
N ASP A 531 17.40 -4.33 27.90
CA ASP A 531 16.09 -3.97 28.47
C ASP A 531 16.16 -2.90 29.58
N SER A 532 17.34 -2.31 29.82
CA SER A 532 17.51 -1.28 30.86
C SER A 532 16.67 -0.03 30.57
N GLU A 533 16.17 0.62 31.62
CA GLU A 533 15.45 1.89 31.46
C GLU A 533 16.43 3.01 31.06
N VAL A 534 16.01 3.85 30.11
CA VAL A 534 16.81 4.98 29.61
C VAL A 534 16.20 6.30 30.09
N GLN A 535 17.00 7.12 30.77
CA GLN A 535 16.60 8.42 31.33
C GLN A 535 17.56 9.56 30.95
N THR A 536 18.43 9.34 29.95
CA THR A 536 19.52 10.24 29.56
C THR A 536 19.09 11.36 28.60
N HIS A 537 17.87 11.32 28.08
CA HIS A 537 17.35 12.29 27.10
C HIS A 537 16.16 13.08 27.66
N ASP A 538 15.52 13.88 26.81
CA ASP A 538 14.24 14.50 27.14
C ASP A 538 13.15 13.43 27.38
N SER A 539 12.07 13.83 28.06
CA SER A 539 11.00 12.90 28.45
C SER A 539 10.29 12.23 27.27
N SER A 540 10.26 12.86 26.09
CA SER A 540 9.67 12.25 24.89
C SER A 540 10.58 11.13 24.38
N THR A 541 11.86 11.41 24.19
CA THR A 541 12.83 10.42 23.69
C THR A 541 12.93 9.23 24.65
N ASN A 542 13.02 9.48 25.96
CA ASN A 542 13.00 8.41 26.97
C ASN A 542 11.71 7.59 26.92
N GLY A 543 10.55 8.24 26.84
CA GLY A 543 9.25 7.58 26.74
C GLY A 543 9.11 6.71 25.49
N LEU A 544 9.61 7.17 24.35
CA LEU A 544 9.62 6.42 23.08
C LEU A 544 10.56 5.21 23.14
N ILE A 545 11.75 5.35 23.72
CA ILE A 545 12.68 4.23 23.95
C ILE A 545 12.04 3.19 24.88
N GLY A 546 11.45 3.64 25.99
CA GLY A 546 10.75 2.76 26.93
C GLY A 546 9.58 2.02 26.26
N PHE A 547 8.80 2.71 25.42
CA PHE A 547 7.74 2.09 24.64
C PHE A 547 8.28 1.06 23.64
N PHE A 548 9.37 1.37 22.92
CA PHE A 548 10.02 0.43 21.99
C PHE A 548 10.50 -0.83 22.71
N LYS A 549 11.27 -0.68 23.80
CA LYS A 549 11.81 -1.83 24.58
C LYS A 549 10.70 -2.74 25.09
N LYS A 550 9.62 -2.15 25.63
CA LYS A 550 8.44 -2.89 26.11
C LYS A 550 7.79 -3.74 25.01
N ASN A 551 7.65 -3.19 23.80
CA ASN A 551 6.98 -3.90 22.69
C ASN A 551 7.90 -4.90 21.97
N ARG A 552 9.22 -4.72 22.00
CA ARG A 552 10.18 -5.70 21.45
C ARG A 552 10.19 -7.02 22.24
N LEU A 553 10.05 -6.94 23.56
CA LEU A 553 10.01 -8.13 24.43
C LEU A 553 8.82 -9.05 24.12
N LEU A 554 7.68 -8.48 23.76
CA LEU A 554 6.48 -9.25 23.38
C LEU A 554 6.73 -10.09 22.11
N MET A 555 7.42 -9.56 21.11
CA MET A 555 7.80 -10.33 19.90
C MET A 555 8.75 -11.50 20.19
N ARG A 556 9.71 -11.35 21.12
CA ARG A 556 10.63 -12.46 21.47
C ARG A 556 9.89 -13.62 22.12
N MET A 557 8.81 -13.35 22.87
CA MET A 557 7.96 -14.39 23.45
C MET A 557 7.09 -15.12 22.41
N GLU A 558 6.76 -14.46 21.29
CA GLU A 558 6.01 -15.07 20.18
C GLU A 558 6.91 -15.92 19.25
N ALA A 559 8.18 -15.53 19.05
CA ALA A 559 9.10 -16.19 18.13
C ALA A 559 9.69 -17.52 18.63
N SER A 560 9.68 -17.81 19.95
CA SER A 560 10.17 -19.08 20.52
C SER A 560 9.14 -20.23 20.45
N GLY A 561 8.10 -20.10 19.63
CA GLY A 561 6.95 -21.01 19.58
C GLY A 561 7.22 -22.45 19.12
N THR A 562 8.40 -22.77 18.56
CA THR A 562 8.73 -24.14 18.09
C THR A 562 8.78 -25.17 19.21
N GLU A 563 9.22 -24.80 20.42
CA GLU A 563 9.21 -25.70 21.58
C GLU A 563 7.80 -25.86 22.17
N LEU A 564 6.96 -24.82 22.02
CA LEU A 564 5.56 -24.84 22.47
C LEU A 564 4.71 -25.80 21.62
N TRP A 565 4.95 -25.86 20.30
CA TRP A 565 4.26 -26.77 19.39
C TRP A 565 4.54 -28.24 19.70
N LEU A 566 5.76 -28.59 20.15
CA LEU A 566 6.09 -29.96 20.52
C LEU A 566 5.31 -30.40 21.78
N CYS A 567 5.20 -29.52 22.77
CA CYS A 567 4.39 -29.74 23.98
C CYS A 567 2.88 -29.83 23.68
N VAL A 568 2.38 -29.00 22.76
CA VAL A 568 0.99 -29.06 22.29
C VAL A 568 0.72 -30.33 21.50
N LEU A 569 1.68 -30.80 20.69
CA LEU A 569 1.56 -32.06 19.94
C LEU A 569 1.49 -33.28 20.89
N ILE A 570 2.37 -33.31 21.90
CA ILE A 570 2.37 -34.36 22.93
C ILE A 570 1.06 -34.34 23.72
N GLY A 571 0.61 -33.15 24.15
CA GLY A 571 -0.67 -32.97 24.84
C GLY A 571 -1.88 -33.37 23.98
N ALA A 572 -1.86 -33.09 22.66
CA ALA A 572 -2.93 -33.45 21.74
C ALA A 572 -2.97 -34.96 21.46
N VAL A 573 -1.82 -35.63 21.34
CA VAL A 573 -1.75 -37.08 21.17
C VAL A 573 -2.23 -37.80 22.44
N SER A 574 -1.84 -37.33 23.63
CA SER A 574 -2.32 -37.87 24.91
C SER A 574 -3.82 -37.61 25.13
N ALA A 575 -4.33 -36.43 24.79
CA ALA A 575 -5.77 -36.14 24.83
C ALA A 575 -6.58 -36.99 23.86
N THR A 576 -6.02 -37.29 22.68
CA THR A 576 -6.66 -38.17 21.69
C THR A 576 -6.71 -39.62 22.18
N LEU A 577 -5.64 -40.12 22.84
CA LEU A 577 -5.62 -41.44 23.48
C LEU A 577 -6.63 -41.55 24.64
N LEU A 578 -6.77 -40.48 25.43
CA LEU A 578 -7.79 -40.38 26.48
C LEU A 578 -9.21 -40.34 25.90
N MET A 579 -9.44 -39.63 24.80
CA MET A 579 -10.75 -39.56 24.12
C MET A 579 -11.14 -40.88 23.42
N VAL A 580 -10.17 -41.62 22.86
CA VAL A 580 -10.40 -42.95 22.26
C VAL A 580 -10.67 -44.01 23.32
N GLY A 581 -10.11 -43.88 24.53
CA GLY A 581 -10.40 -44.77 25.66
C GLY A 581 -11.74 -44.50 26.37
N TRP A 582 -12.26 -43.28 26.29
CA TRP A 582 -13.46 -42.88 27.05
C TRP A 582 -14.79 -43.32 26.44
N SER A 583 -14.78 -43.85 25.21
CA SER A 583 -16.02 -44.28 24.55
C SER A 583 -16.48 -45.69 24.93
N ARG A 584 -15.74 -46.44 25.78
CA ARG A 584 -16.16 -47.78 26.25
C ARG A 584 -15.69 -48.10 27.67
N SER A 585 -16.65 -48.20 28.60
CA SER A 585 -16.61 -48.77 29.96
C SER A 585 -16.31 -47.85 31.15
N HIS A 586 -16.94 -48.17 32.29
CA HIS A 586 -16.93 -47.46 33.59
C HIS A 586 -15.62 -47.57 34.40
N LEU A 587 -14.51 -47.95 33.77
CA LEU A 587 -13.24 -48.09 34.46
C LEU A 587 -12.31 -46.95 34.02
N SER A 588 -11.67 -46.29 34.99
CA SER A 588 -10.36 -45.63 34.88
C SER A 588 -10.21 -44.14 35.25
N TRP A 589 -11.00 -43.60 36.17
CA TRP A 589 -10.57 -42.37 36.89
C TRP A 589 -9.16 -42.54 37.47
N SER A 590 -8.82 -43.74 37.93
CA SER A 590 -7.51 -44.10 38.48
C SER A 590 -6.39 -44.27 37.43
N VAL A 591 -6.67 -44.71 36.19
CA VAL A 591 -5.61 -44.85 35.16
C VAL A 591 -5.33 -43.51 34.49
N GLY A 592 -6.36 -42.68 34.26
CA GLY A 592 -6.18 -41.32 33.75
C GLY A 592 -5.38 -40.44 34.73
N LEU A 593 -5.59 -40.59 36.03
CA LEU A 593 -4.82 -39.88 37.05
C LEU A 593 -3.35 -40.34 37.08
N VAL A 594 -3.08 -41.64 36.93
CA VAL A 594 -1.71 -42.18 36.94
C VAL A 594 -0.92 -41.72 35.71
N VAL A 595 -1.55 -41.68 34.53
CA VAL A 595 -0.91 -41.17 33.29
C VAL A 595 -0.56 -39.68 33.43
N VAL A 596 -1.48 -38.87 33.96
CA VAL A 596 -1.24 -37.44 34.22
C VAL A 596 -0.12 -37.22 35.25
N VAL A 597 -0.07 -38.03 36.32
CA VAL A 597 0.98 -37.93 37.35
C VAL A 597 2.36 -38.33 36.80
N VAL A 598 2.43 -39.38 35.98
CA VAL A 598 3.69 -39.83 35.34
C VAL A 598 4.19 -38.79 34.32
N GLU A 599 3.29 -38.17 33.56
CA GLU A 599 3.62 -37.09 32.60
C GLU A 599 4.07 -35.80 33.32
N VAL A 600 3.46 -35.44 34.44
CA VAL A 600 3.90 -34.31 35.28
C VAL A 600 5.30 -34.59 35.85
N MET A 601 5.59 -35.82 36.28
CA MET A 601 6.93 -36.19 36.75
C MET A 601 7.99 -36.15 35.63
N LEU A 602 7.64 -36.57 34.41
CA LEU A 602 8.51 -36.46 33.23
C LEU A 602 8.77 -35.00 32.83
N CYS A 603 7.77 -34.12 32.93
CA CYS A 603 7.92 -32.67 32.73
C CYS A 603 8.81 -32.01 33.80
N CYS A 604 8.74 -32.47 35.05
CA CYS A 604 9.61 -32.00 36.14
C CYS A 604 11.09 -32.37 35.96
N TRP A 605 11.41 -33.36 35.10
CA TRP A 605 12.79 -33.76 34.80
C TRP A 605 13.45 -32.86 33.74
N ILE A 606 12.67 -32.07 32.99
CA ILE A 606 13.18 -31.09 32.03
C ILE A 606 13.48 -29.78 32.77
N ARG A 607 14.77 -29.58 33.04
CA ARG A 607 15.34 -28.51 33.86
C ARG A 607 15.19 -27.13 33.19
N ASN A 608 13.98 -26.56 33.27
CA ASN A 608 13.62 -25.13 33.28
C ASN A 608 12.11 -24.87 32.98
N GLY A 609 11.23 -25.86 33.19
CA GLY A 609 9.81 -25.76 32.86
C GLY A 609 8.92 -25.02 33.87
N SER A 610 9.29 -23.84 34.39
CA SER A 610 8.40 -23.08 35.29
C SER A 610 7.13 -22.62 34.55
N VAL A 611 7.28 -22.21 33.28
CA VAL A 611 6.18 -21.70 32.45
C VAL A 611 5.32 -22.83 31.88
N ALA A 612 5.93 -23.97 31.53
CA ALA A 612 5.18 -25.16 31.10
C ALA A 612 4.27 -25.67 32.22
N VAL A 613 4.75 -25.72 33.47
CA VAL A 613 3.92 -26.08 34.63
C VAL A 613 2.82 -25.05 34.86
N ILE A 614 3.09 -23.75 34.72
CA ILE A 614 2.07 -22.70 34.86
C ILE A 614 1.03 -22.78 33.75
N LEU A 615 1.43 -23.00 32.49
CA LEU A 615 0.53 -23.13 31.35
C LEU A 615 -0.27 -24.42 31.39
N LEU A 616 0.33 -25.56 31.77
CA LEU A 616 -0.40 -26.81 31.95
C LEU A 616 -1.35 -26.71 33.14
N SER A 617 -0.94 -26.05 34.23
CA SER A 617 -1.81 -25.78 35.38
C SER A 617 -2.92 -24.79 35.01
N ALA A 618 -2.65 -23.76 34.21
CA ALA A 618 -3.64 -22.79 33.74
C ALA A 618 -4.61 -23.42 32.74
N VAL A 619 -4.14 -24.31 31.85
CA VAL A 619 -5.00 -25.08 30.95
C VAL A 619 -5.82 -26.09 31.75
N CYS A 620 -5.22 -26.81 32.70
CA CYS A 620 -5.96 -27.69 33.60
C CYS A 620 -6.96 -26.92 34.47
N VAL A 621 -6.62 -25.72 34.97
CA VAL A 621 -7.53 -24.87 35.73
C VAL A 621 -8.60 -24.25 34.83
N CYS A 622 -8.28 -23.84 33.60
CA CYS A 622 -9.26 -23.36 32.64
C CYS A 622 -10.17 -24.49 32.15
N CYS A 623 -9.66 -25.70 31.98
CA CYS A 623 -10.44 -26.89 31.70
C CYS A 623 -11.28 -27.28 32.91
N ILE A 624 -10.73 -27.27 34.13
CA ILE A 624 -11.49 -27.49 35.36
C ILE A 624 -12.57 -26.42 35.49
N ILE A 625 -12.29 -25.12 35.31
CA ILE A 625 -13.27 -24.04 35.34
C ILE A 625 -14.30 -24.22 34.22
N TYR A 626 -13.89 -24.58 33.01
CA TYR A 626 -14.79 -24.79 31.87
C TYR A 626 -15.71 -26.00 32.10
N PHE A 627 -15.19 -27.10 32.64
CA PHE A 627 -15.93 -28.34 32.92
C PHE A 627 -16.67 -28.30 34.28
N SER A 628 -16.20 -27.53 35.26
CA SER A 628 -16.84 -27.30 36.57
C SER A 628 -17.86 -26.17 36.54
N ALA A 629 -17.77 -25.25 35.57
CA ALA A 629 -18.83 -24.29 35.25
C ALA A 629 -19.99 -24.95 34.48
N GLY A 630 -19.86 -26.21 34.05
CA GLY A 630 -20.94 -27.06 33.58
C GLY A 630 -21.88 -27.57 34.67
N GLY A 631 -21.98 -26.87 35.80
CA GLY A 631 -23.11 -27.05 36.73
C GLY A 631 -24.40 -26.73 35.99
N LYS A 632 -25.49 -27.49 36.27
CA LYS A 632 -26.82 -27.28 35.67
C LYS A 632 -27.15 -25.78 35.62
N GLU A 633 -27.10 -25.18 34.42
CA GLU A 633 -27.38 -23.77 34.25
C GLU A 633 -28.86 -23.49 34.56
N ASP A 634 -29.13 -22.50 35.41
CA ASP A 634 -30.50 -22.11 35.73
C ASP A 634 -31.20 -21.52 34.50
N MET A 635 -32.24 -22.21 34.03
CA MET A 635 -33.14 -21.73 32.99
C MET A 635 -34.09 -20.68 33.59
N LEU A 636 -34.14 -19.51 32.96
CA LEU A 636 -35.04 -18.43 33.36
C LEU A 636 -36.51 -18.87 33.18
N PRO A 637 -37.42 -18.42 34.07
CA PRO A 637 -38.82 -18.81 34.01
C PRO A 637 -39.45 -18.40 32.68
N VAL A 638 -40.32 -19.25 32.17
CA VAL A 638 -40.99 -19.12 30.87
C VAL A 638 -42.24 -18.21 30.94
N ARG A 639 -42.94 -18.22 32.07
CA ARG A 639 -44.23 -17.54 32.23
C ARG A 639 -44.13 -16.03 31.98
N GLY A 640 -45.04 -15.50 31.14
CA GLY A 640 -45.14 -14.07 30.84
C GLY A 640 -44.18 -13.56 29.76
N LYS A 641 -43.43 -14.45 29.10
CA LYS A 641 -42.50 -14.09 28.02
C LYS A 641 -43.12 -14.38 26.66
N ALA A 642 -42.90 -13.44 25.74
CA ALA A 642 -43.32 -13.55 24.34
C ALA A 642 -42.13 -13.78 23.41
N VAL A 643 -42.28 -14.66 22.41
CA VAL A 643 -41.26 -14.95 21.40
C VAL A 643 -41.84 -14.86 19.99
N LEU A 644 -41.12 -14.22 19.07
CA LEU A 644 -41.40 -14.27 17.64
C LEU A 644 -40.44 -15.25 16.97
N ILE A 645 -40.98 -16.17 16.17
CA ILE A 645 -40.22 -17.15 15.40
C ILE A 645 -40.55 -16.97 13.92
N THR A 646 -39.53 -16.82 13.08
CA THR A 646 -39.68 -16.72 11.63
C THR A 646 -39.53 -18.09 10.96
N GLY A 647 -40.27 -18.34 9.88
CA GLY A 647 -40.18 -19.58 9.10
C GLY A 647 -40.76 -20.79 9.85
N CYS A 648 -42.01 -20.69 10.29
CA CYS A 648 -42.72 -21.71 11.07
C CYS A 648 -43.56 -22.68 10.20
N ASP A 649 -43.49 -22.58 8.87
CA ASP A 649 -44.24 -23.46 7.97
C ASP A 649 -43.85 -24.94 8.12
N SER A 650 -42.58 -25.21 8.44
CA SER A 650 -42.05 -26.57 8.66
C SER A 650 -40.71 -26.54 9.41
N GLY A 651 -40.09 -27.71 9.63
CA GLY A 651 -38.73 -27.82 10.15
C GLY A 651 -38.55 -27.30 11.58
N PHE A 652 -37.40 -26.65 11.84
CA PHE A 652 -37.03 -26.19 13.19
C PHE A 652 -38.01 -25.15 13.75
N GLY A 653 -38.40 -24.15 12.95
CA GLY A 653 -39.31 -23.09 13.40
C GLY A 653 -40.69 -23.64 13.80
N HIS A 654 -41.19 -24.62 13.05
CA HIS A 654 -42.48 -25.28 13.32
C HIS A 654 -42.46 -26.08 14.64
N GLU A 655 -41.45 -26.93 14.82
CA GLU A 655 -41.36 -27.73 16.05
C GLU A 655 -40.98 -26.88 17.27
N LEU A 656 -40.12 -25.85 17.11
CA LEU A 656 -39.80 -24.92 18.17
C LEU A 656 -41.04 -24.18 18.67
N ALA A 657 -41.92 -23.74 17.76
CA ALA A 657 -43.15 -23.05 18.13
C ALA A 657 -44.02 -23.91 19.06
N LYS A 658 -44.19 -25.20 18.73
CA LYS A 658 -44.91 -26.17 19.56
C LYS A 658 -44.24 -26.43 20.90
N VAL A 659 -42.90 -26.52 20.93
CA VAL A 659 -42.13 -26.76 22.17
C VAL A 659 -42.26 -25.57 23.11
N LEU A 660 -42.13 -24.34 22.62
CA LEU A 660 -42.21 -23.13 23.45
C LEU A 660 -43.66 -22.84 23.91
N ASP A 661 -44.65 -23.14 23.07
CA ASP A 661 -46.07 -23.07 23.46
C ASP A 661 -46.40 -24.05 24.59
N LYS A 662 -45.97 -25.32 24.46
CA LYS A 662 -46.11 -26.32 25.53
C LYS A 662 -45.38 -25.95 26.81
N ALA A 663 -44.28 -25.22 26.71
CA ALA A 663 -43.55 -24.69 27.86
C ALA A 663 -44.28 -23.50 28.54
N GLY A 664 -45.31 -22.94 27.90
CA GLY A 664 -46.12 -21.82 28.41
C GLY A 664 -45.64 -20.43 27.98
N MET A 665 -44.82 -20.32 26.93
CA MET A 665 -44.49 -19.03 26.30
C MET A 665 -45.63 -18.55 25.41
N LYS A 666 -45.80 -17.24 25.31
CA LYS A 666 -46.61 -16.66 24.23
C LYS A 666 -45.81 -16.70 22.93
N VAL A 667 -46.27 -17.45 21.93
CA VAL A 667 -45.53 -17.69 20.69
C VAL A 667 -46.21 -16.97 19.53
N TYR A 668 -45.45 -16.15 18.81
CA TYR A 668 -45.85 -15.61 17.52
C TYR A 668 -45.11 -16.40 16.43
N ALA A 669 -45.83 -17.20 15.67
CA ALA A 669 -45.28 -18.08 14.65
C ALA A 669 -45.50 -17.46 13.26
N GLY A 670 -44.43 -16.89 12.67
CA GLY A 670 -44.44 -16.32 11.33
C GLY A 670 -44.40 -17.41 10.26
N VAL A 671 -45.44 -17.48 9.44
CA VAL A 671 -45.61 -18.43 8.33
C VAL A 671 -45.76 -17.69 7.01
N LEU A 672 -45.38 -18.32 5.89
CA LEU A 672 -45.50 -17.72 4.56
C LEU A 672 -46.96 -17.61 4.09
N GLU A 673 -47.80 -18.58 4.45
CA GLU A 673 -49.22 -18.55 4.13
C GLU A 673 -50.04 -18.92 5.36
N GLU A 674 -50.83 -17.97 5.85
CA GLU A 674 -51.65 -18.14 7.04
C GLU A 674 -52.74 -19.22 6.88
N SER A 675 -53.20 -19.46 5.64
CA SER A 675 -54.10 -20.55 5.27
C SER A 675 -53.38 -21.85 4.90
N GLY A 676 -52.05 -21.88 4.93
CA GLY A 676 -51.24 -23.02 4.51
C GLY A 676 -51.31 -24.21 5.47
N PRO A 677 -50.88 -25.40 5.02
CA PRO A 677 -50.97 -26.63 5.81
C PRO A 677 -50.09 -26.60 7.08
N GLY A 678 -48.95 -25.88 7.05
CA GLY A 678 -48.10 -25.69 8.23
C GLY A 678 -48.78 -24.82 9.29
N ALA A 679 -49.43 -23.74 8.86
CA ALA A 679 -50.20 -22.85 9.71
C ALA A 679 -51.38 -23.57 10.38
N GLN A 680 -52.13 -24.36 9.60
CA GLN A 680 -53.25 -25.16 10.13
C GLN A 680 -52.79 -26.15 11.20
N LYS A 681 -51.70 -26.89 10.95
CA LYS A 681 -51.13 -27.83 11.92
C LYS A 681 -50.69 -27.15 13.22
N LEU A 682 -50.14 -25.93 13.14
CA LEU A 682 -49.80 -25.17 14.33
C LEU A 682 -51.05 -24.79 15.14
N ARG A 683 -52.13 -24.36 14.49
CA ARG A 683 -53.39 -24.03 15.18
C ARG A 683 -54.02 -25.25 15.84
N GLU A 684 -53.98 -26.41 15.19
CA GLU A 684 -54.56 -27.65 15.71
C GLU A 684 -53.74 -28.22 16.89
N ALA A 685 -52.41 -28.06 16.87
CA ALA A 685 -51.51 -28.69 17.85
C ALA A 685 -51.13 -27.81 19.06
N SER A 686 -51.55 -26.54 19.07
CA SER A 686 -51.05 -25.54 20.03
C SER A 686 -52.16 -24.94 20.89
N SER A 687 -51.77 -24.38 22.04
CA SER A 687 -52.67 -23.71 22.97
C SER A 687 -53.08 -22.31 22.47
N SER A 688 -53.95 -21.62 23.22
CA SER A 688 -54.29 -20.22 22.98
C SER A 688 -53.11 -19.24 23.13
N GLN A 689 -51.94 -19.70 23.58
CA GLN A 689 -50.72 -18.89 23.69
C GLN A 689 -49.97 -18.78 22.36
N LEU A 690 -50.26 -19.62 21.37
CA LEU A 690 -49.65 -19.55 20.04
C LEU A 690 -50.55 -18.78 19.07
N THR A 691 -50.00 -17.73 18.47
CA THR A 691 -50.62 -16.94 17.40
C THR A 691 -49.84 -17.15 16.11
N VAL A 692 -50.52 -17.62 15.07
CA VAL A 692 -49.95 -17.71 13.71
C VAL A 692 -50.04 -16.34 13.04
N LEU A 693 -48.97 -15.91 12.37
CA LEU A 693 -48.88 -14.63 11.67
C LEU A 693 -48.51 -14.84 10.21
N GLN A 694 -49.27 -14.23 9.29
CA GLN A 694 -48.85 -14.05 7.89
C GLN A 694 -47.58 -13.19 7.86
N MET A 695 -46.44 -13.79 7.52
CA MET A 695 -45.13 -13.11 7.60
C MET A 695 -44.12 -13.69 6.61
N ASP A 696 -44.18 -13.25 5.36
CA ASP A 696 -43.04 -13.29 4.45
C ASP A 696 -42.01 -12.24 4.88
N ILE A 697 -40.87 -12.72 5.38
CA ILE A 697 -39.80 -11.85 5.87
C ILE A 697 -39.14 -11.01 4.78
N THR A 698 -39.39 -11.31 3.50
CA THR A 698 -38.91 -10.46 2.39
C THR A 698 -39.89 -9.33 2.03
N ASN A 699 -41.05 -9.29 2.69
CA ASN A 699 -42.06 -8.27 2.50
C ASN A 699 -42.14 -7.34 3.73
N ILE A 700 -41.59 -6.13 3.58
CA ILE A 700 -41.52 -5.15 4.67
C ILE A 700 -42.89 -4.73 5.22
N ASN A 701 -43.95 -4.79 4.41
CA ASN A 701 -45.30 -4.47 4.87
C ASN A 701 -45.80 -5.55 5.84
N GLN A 702 -45.60 -6.83 5.51
CA GLN A 702 -45.96 -7.94 6.40
C GLN A 702 -45.12 -7.93 7.69
N ILE A 703 -43.84 -7.58 7.61
CA ILE A 703 -43.00 -7.39 8.82
C ILE A 703 -43.56 -6.27 9.71
N SER A 704 -43.97 -5.15 9.10
CA SER A 704 -44.52 -3.99 9.81
C SER A 704 -45.88 -4.29 10.44
N GLU A 705 -46.76 -5.01 9.74
CA GLU A 705 -48.05 -5.48 10.25
C GLU A 705 -47.87 -6.45 11.42
N ALA A 706 -46.97 -7.44 11.28
CA ALA A 706 -46.62 -8.36 12.36
C ALA A 706 -46.08 -7.59 13.58
N HIS A 707 -45.22 -6.59 13.36
CA HIS A 707 -44.70 -5.76 14.44
C HIS A 707 -45.80 -4.98 15.17
N GLN A 708 -46.76 -4.38 14.46
CA GLN A 708 -47.88 -3.67 15.10
C GLN A 708 -48.76 -4.62 15.91
N LEU A 709 -49.09 -5.79 15.36
CA LEU A 709 -49.87 -6.80 16.06
C LEU A 709 -49.17 -7.28 17.33
N VAL A 710 -47.89 -7.67 17.22
CA VAL A 710 -47.08 -8.12 18.36
C VAL A 710 -46.97 -7.03 19.41
N LYS A 711 -46.68 -5.79 19.01
CA LYS A 711 -46.59 -4.63 19.92
C LYS A 711 -47.89 -4.40 20.69
N ASN A 712 -49.03 -4.42 19.99
CA ASN A 712 -50.34 -4.22 20.61
C ASN A 712 -50.68 -5.32 21.61
N GLN A 713 -50.28 -6.56 21.32
CA GLN A 713 -50.60 -7.71 22.15
C GLN A 713 -49.68 -7.93 23.36
N ILE A 714 -48.43 -7.46 23.33
CA ILE A 714 -47.49 -7.56 24.46
C ILE A 714 -47.44 -6.29 25.32
N GLY A 715 -47.89 -5.16 24.78
CA GLY A 715 -47.90 -3.87 25.48
C GLY A 715 -46.52 -3.44 26.00
N GLU A 716 -46.48 -2.97 27.24
CA GLU A 716 -45.25 -2.44 27.86
C GLU A 716 -44.24 -3.53 28.29
N THR A 717 -44.59 -4.81 28.22
CA THR A 717 -43.67 -5.90 28.62
C THR A 717 -42.48 -6.08 27.66
N GLY A 718 -42.65 -5.69 26.39
CA GLY A 718 -41.65 -5.90 25.35
C GLY A 718 -41.56 -7.35 24.86
N LEU A 719 -40.73 -7.60 23.84
CA LEU A 719 -40.57 -8.92 23.24
C LEU A 719 -39.38 -9.64 23.88
N TRP A 720 -39.61 -10.79 24.52
CA TRP A 720 -38.53 -11.53 25.17
C TRP A 720 -37.59 -12.18 24.17
N GLY A 721 -38.11 -12.80 23.11
CA GLY A 721 -37.31 -13.56 22.16
C GLY A 721 -37.62 -13.22 20.70
N LEU A 722 -36.58 -13.16 19.87
CA LEU A 722 -36.67 -13.19 18.42
C LEU A 722 -35.82 -14.34 17.88
N VAL A 723 -36.43 -15.25 17.13
CA VAL A 723 -35.75 -16.37 16.47
C VAL A 723 -35.78 -16.15 14.96
N ASN A 724 -34.63 -15.76 14.40
CA ASN A 724 -34.42 -15.65 12.96
C ASN A 724 -34.03 -17.02 12.40
N ASN A 725 -35.04 -17.82 12.05
CA ASN A 725 -34.91 -19.19 11.57
C ASN A 725 -35.21 -19.33 10.07
N ALA A 726 -36.02 -18.45 9.49
CA ALA A 726 -36.37 -18.52 8.08
C ALA A 726 -35.13 -18.58 7.19
N GLY A 727 -35.18 -19.45 6.17
CA GLY A 727 -34.08 -19.64 5.25
C GLY A 727 -34.41 -20.60 4.11
N VAL A 728 -33.65 -20.48 3.04
CA VAL A 728 -33.71 -21.30 1.83
C VAL A 728 -32.31 -21.76 1.43
N LEU A 729 -32.21 -22.98 0.89
CA LEU A 729 -30.97 -23.45 0.29
C LEU A 729 -30.77 -22.89 -1.12
N GLY A 730 -31.86 -22.78 -1.88
CA GLY A 730 -31.84 -22.41 -3.29
C GLY A 730 -31.50 -23.61 -4.18
N HIS A 731 -30.26 -23.69 -4.67
CA HIS A 731 -29.81 -24.78 -5.55
C HIS A 731 -28.32 -25.09 -5.31
N ILE A 732 -27.94 -26.36 -5.36
CA ILE A 732 -26.55 -26.79 -5.20
C ILE A 732 -25.92 -26.93 -6.58
N CYS A 733 -25.00 -26.04 -6.91
CA CYS A 733 -24.19 -26.12 -8.11
C CYS A 733 -22.85 -25.40 -7.92
N ASP A 734 -21.90 -25.66 -8.81
CA ASP A 734 -20.63 -24.94 -8.81
C ASP A 734 -20.89 -23.44 -9.00
N GLY A 735 -20.11 -22.59 -8.33
CA GLY A 735 -20.45 -21.16 -8.19
C GLY A 735 -20.62 -20.41 -9.52
N GLU A 736 -19.89 -20.83 -10.56
CA GLU A 736 -20.00 -20.29 -11.92
C GLU A 736 -21.34 -20.60 -12.60
N LEU A 737 -21.95 -21.74 -12.28
CA LEU A 737 -23.22 -22.18 -12.89
C LEU A 737 -24.45 -21.54 -12.24
N LEU A 738 -24.31 -20.97 -11.04
CA LEU A 738 -25.45 -20.51 -10.26
C LEU A 738 -26.08 -19.23 -10.87
N PRO A 739 -27.39 -19.23 -11.23
CA PRO A 739 -28.05 -18.03 -11.73
C PRO A 739 -28.06 -16.92 -10.68
N MET A 740 -27.68 -15.69 -11.06
CA MET A 740 -27.57 -14.56 -10.13
C MET A 740 -28.88 -14.21 -9.43
N ARG A 741 -30.05 -14.47 -10.04
CA ARG A 741 -31.35 -14.28 -9.38
C ARG A 741 -31.51 -15.18 -8.16
N ILE A 742 -30.99 -16.41 -8.23
CA ILE A 742 -31.06 -17.40 -7.15
C ILE A 742 -30.10 -16.98 -6.03
N LEU A 743 -28.88 -16.55 -6.36
CA LEU A 743 -27.94 -16.00 -5.39
C LEU A 743 -28.55 -14.82 -4.63
N ARG A 744 -29.16 -13.85 -5.34
CA ARG A 744 -29.84 -12.70 -4.73
C ARG A 744 -30.99 -13.14 -3.82
N LYS A 745 -31.82 -14.11 -4.25
CA LYS A 745 -32.91 -14.67 -3.42
C LYS A 745 -32.38 -15.29 -2.13
N ILE A 746 -31.32 -16.10 -2.20
CA ILE A 746 -30.71 -16.75 -1.03
C ILE A 746 -30.18 -15.71 -0.06
N LEU A 747 -29.40 -14.72 -0.52
CA LEU A 747 -28.89 -13.63 0.33
C LEU A 747 -30.02 -12.82 0.95
N ASN A 748 -31.06 -12.51 0.17
CA ASN A 748 -32.19 -11.74 0.66
C ASN A 748 -32.91 -12.46 1.79
N VAL A 749 -33.30 -13.72 1.58
CA VAL A 749 -34.06 -14.50 2.58
C VAL A 749 -33.21 -14.86 3.79
N ASN A 750 -31.99 -15.39 3.59
CA ASN A 750 -31.21 -15.96 4.68
C ASN A 750 -30.52 -14.92 5.57
N PHE A 751 -30.30 -13.71 5.05
CA PHE A 751 -29.55 -12.68 5.75
C PHE A 751 -30.29 -11.33 5.81
N ILE A 752 -30.53 -10.68 4.66
CA ILE A 752 -31.02 -9.30 4.61
C ILE A 752 -32.37 -9.17 5.33
N ALA A 753 -33.34 -10.01 4.95
CA ALA A 753 -34.68 -10.04 5.54
C ALA A 753 -34.65 -10.32 7.05
N GLY A 754 -33.79 -11.24 7.52
CA GLY A 754 -33.62 -11.51 8.95
C GLY A 754 -33.05 -10.31 9.71
N ALA A 755 -32.11 -9.58 9.11
CA ALA A 755 -31.57 -8.34 9.66
C ALA A 755 -32.64 -7.24 9.73
N GLU A 756 -33.50 -7.12 8.70
CA GLU A 756 -34.64 -6.19 8.69
C GLU A 756 -35.64 -6.50 9.80
N VAL A 757 -36.07 -7.77 9.92
CA VAL A 757 -36.92 -8.22 11.04
C VAL A 757 -36.29 -7.86 12.38
N THR A 758 -34.98 -8.08 12.52
CA THR A 758 -34.26 -7.73 13.75
C THR A 758 -34.35 -6.25 14.05
N GLN A 759 -34.09 -5.39 13.07
CA GLN A 759 -34.14 -3.94 13.25
C GLN A 759 -35.54 -3.44 13.62
N VAL A 760 -36.58 -3.97 12.97
CA VAL A 760 -37.97 -3.60 13.26
C VAL A 760 -38.38 -3.98 14.69
N PHE A 761 -38.00 -5.18 15.16
CA PHE A 761 -38.38 -5.67 16.49
C PHE A 761 -37.41 -5.27 17.61
N LEU A 762 -36.24 -4.70 17.28
CA LEU A 762 -35.21 -4.33 18.25
C LEU A 762 -35.70 -3.39 19.36
N PRO A 763 -36.58 -2.39 19.12
CA PRO A 763 -37.13 -1.58 20.20
C PRO A 763 -37.88 -2.41 21.26
N LEU A 764 -38.65 -3.42 20.85
CA LEU A 764 -39.39 -4.31 21.75
C LEU A 764 -38.43 -5.24 22.52
N LEU A 765 -37.38 -5.72 21.85
CA LEU A 765 -36.34 -6.56 22.47
C LEU A 765 -35.52 -5.80 23.51
N ARG A 766 -35.15 -4.54 23.24
CA ARG A 766 -34.44 -3.67 24.21
C ARG A 766 -35.27 -3.41 25.46
N ARG A 767 -36.57 -3.19 25.30
CA ARG A 767 -37.51 -2.98 26.42
C ARG A 767 -37.52 -4.20 27.36
N ALA A 768 -37.56 -5.41 26.82
CA ALA A 768 -37.57 -6.65 27.59
C ALA A 768 -36.17 -7.12 28.05
N LYS A 769 -35.09 -6.45 27.64
CA LYS A 769 -33.70 -6.97 27.74
C LYS A 769 -33.62 -8.42 27.20
N GLY A 770 -34.25 -8.61 26.05
CA GLY A 770 -34.58 -9.91 25.47
C GLY A 770 -33.40 -10.67 24.85
N ARG A 771 -33.75 -11.61 23.96
CA ARG A 771 -32.87 -12.58 23.33
C ARG A 771 -33.09 -12.59 21.82
N ILE A 772 -32.00 -12.61 21.07
CA ILE A 772 -32.01 -12.83 19.62
C ILE A 772 -31.28 -14.15 19.36
N VAL A 773 -31.93 -15.10 18.72
CA VAL A 773 -31.32 -16.37 18.29
C VAL A 773 -31.39 -16.45 16.78
N CYS A 774 -30.24 -16.59 16.12
CA CYS A 774 -30.17 -16.67 14.66
C CYS A 774 -29.68 -18.03 14.22
N VAL A 775 -30.41 -18.65 13.28
CA VAL A 775 -30.07 -19.96 12.73
C VAL A 775 -29.19 -19.77 11.50
N SER A 776 -27.89 -19.94 11.70
CA SER A 776 -26.91 -20.02 10.61
C SER A 776 -26.78 -21.48 10.11
N SER A 777 -25.57 -21.94 9.78
CA SER A 777 -25.24 -23.29 9.35
C SER A 777 -23.74 -23.52 9.54
N MET A 778 -23.32 -24.78 9.73
CA MET A 778 -21.92 -25.17 9.60
C MET A 778 -21.29 -24.70 8.26
N ALA A 779 -22.10 -24.62 7.18
CA ALA A 779 -21.65 -24.11 5.88
C ALA A 779 -21.32 -22.60 5.87
N GLY A 780 -21.64 -21.87 6.94
CA GLY A 780 -21.20 -20.49 7.14
C GLY A 780 -19.80 -20.37 7.75
N GLU A 781 -19.28 -21.42 8.40
CA GLU A 781 -17.90 -21.45 8.91
C GLU A 781 -16.94 -22.10 7.92
N VAL A 782 -17.41 -23.13 7.20
CA VAL A 782 -16.60 -23.94 6.29
C VAL A 782 -17.14 -23.80 4.86
N PRO A 783 -16.31 -23.46 3.86
CA PRO A 783 -16.73 -23.39 2.47
C PRO A 783 -16.94 -24.78 1.88
N PHE A 784 -18.19 -25.15 1.58
CA PHE A 784 -18.53 -26.40 0.90
C PHE A 784 -18.65 -26.19 -0.62
N PRO A 785 -17.97 -27.00 -1.45
CA PRO A 785 -18.21 -27.01 -2.90
C PRO A 785 -19.69 -27.26 -3.21
N GLY A 786 -20.26 -26.48 -4.12
CA GLY A 786 -21.70 -26.52 -4.44
C GLY A 786 -22.58 -25.61 -3.58
N PHE A 787 -22.06 -25.01 -2.51
CA PHE A 787 -22.83 -24.18 -1.55
C PHE A 787 -22.46 -22.71 -1.59
N ALA A 788 -21.79 -22.22 -2.64
CA ALA A 788 -21.20 -20.87 -2.65
C ALA A 788 -22.17 -19.77 -2.16
N ALA A 789 -23.39 -19.70 -2.69
CA ALA A 789 -24.38 -18.70 -2.26
C ALA A 789 -24.97 -18.99 -0.86
N TYR A 790 -25.29 -20.25 -0.56
CA TYR A 790 -25.84 -20.61 0.75
C TYR A 790 -24.83 -20.37 1.88
N GLY A 791 -23.61 -20.88 1.72
CA GLY A 791 -22.51 -20.68 2.66
C GLY A 791 -22.19 -19.20 2.87
N ALA A 792 -22.10 -18.42 1.78
CA ALA A 792 -21.91 -16.96 1.88
C ALA A 792 -23.04 -16.28 2.67
N SER A 793 -24.30 -16.65 2.42
CA SER A 793 -25.43 -16.09 3.17
C SER A 793 -25.40 -16.43 4.67
N LYS A 794 -24.96 -17.64 5.03
CA LYS A 794 -24.86 -18.10 6.41
C LYS A 794 -23.61 -17.55 7.13
N ALA A 795 -22.53 -17.31 6.40
CA ALA A 795 -21.36 -16.57 6.88
C ALA A 795 -21.70 -15.11 7.21
N ALA A 796 -22.53 -14.46 6.36
CA ALA A 796 -23.01 -13.11 6.61
C ALA A 796 -23.82 -13.02 7.93
N VAL A 797 -24.67 -14.02 8.22
CA VAL A 797 -25.38 -14.13 9.51
C VAL A 797 -24.39 -14.23 10.68
N ILE A 798 -23.35 -15.07 10.57
CA ILE A 798 -22.35 -15.24 11.65
C ILE A 798 -21.66 -13.91 11.96
N SER A 799 -21.18 -13.23 10.91
CA SER A 799 -20.44 -11.98 11.06
C SER A 799 -21.33 -10.86 11.61
N TYR A 800 -22.52 -10.65 11.03
CA TYR A 800 -23.43 -9.57 11.40
C TYR A 800 -23.96 -9.72 12.82
N TYR A 801 -24.47 -10.91 13.19
CA TYR A 801 -24.99 -11.13 14.54
C TYR A 801 -23.86 -11.27 15.58
N GLY A 802 -22.65 -11.62 15.16
CA GLY A 802 -21.45 -11.57 16.00
C GLY A 802 -21.11 -10.13 16.43
N ALA A 803 -21.27 -9.16 15.53
CA ALA A 803 -21.13 -7.74 15.82
C ALA A 803 -22.29 -7.24 16.71
N LEU A 804 -23.55 -7.51 16.31
CA LEU A 804 -24.74 -7.11 17.09
C LEU A 804 -24.71 -7.66 18.53
N ARG A 805 -24.16 -8.86 18.75
CA ARG A 805 -23.97 -9.41 20.11
C ARG A 805 -23.17 -8.47 21.01
N GLN A 806 -22.12 -7.85 20.48
CA GLN A 806 -21.27 -6.93 21.23
C GLN A 806 -21.98 -5.59 21.41
N GLU A 807 -22.56 -5.05 20.35
CA GLU A 807 -23.25 -3.76 20.35
C GLU A 807 -24.47 -3.75 21.29
N LEU A 808 -25.27 -4.81 21.23
CA LEU A 808 -26.51 -4.94 22.00
C LEU A 808 -26.29 -5.37 23.46
N SER A 809 -25.08 -5.84 23.80
CA SER A 809 -24.73 -6.23 25.17
C SER A 809 -24.96 -5.10 26.19
N ARG A 810 -24.66 -3.85 25.80
CA ARG A 810 -24.86 -2.64 26.62
C ARG A 810 -26.34 -2.35 26.88
N TRP A 811 -27.21 -2.82 26.00
CA TRP A 811 -28.67 -2.69 26.10
C TRP A 811 -29.31 -3.87 26.86
N GLY A 812 -28.50 -4.81 27.35
CA GLY A 812 -28.97 -6.01 28.05
C GLY A 812 -29.56 -7.09 27.15
N VAL A 813 -29.62 -6.87 25.83
CA VAL A 813 -30.08 -7.86 24.85
C VAL A 813 -28.95 -8.84 24.57
N LYS A 814 -29.23 -10.14 24.64
CA LYS A 814 -28.26 -11.20 24.32
C LYS A 814 -28.52 -11.76 22.94
N VAL A 815 -27.45 -12.04 22.21
CA VAL A 815 -27.51 -12.60 20.86
C VAL A 815 -26.74 -13.91 20.84
N ALA A 816 -27.38 -14.95 20.30
CA ALA A 816 -26.83 -16.28 20.12
C ALA A 816 -26.96 -16.73 18.66
N ILE A 817 -25.95 -17.44 18.16
CA ILE A 817 -25.93 -17.97 16.80
C ILE A 817 -25.91 -19.49 16.89
N VAL A 818 -26.89 -20.14 16.25
CA VAL A 818 -26.98 -21.59 16.17
C VAL A 818 -26.54 -22.04 14.79
N GLN A 819 -25.62 -23.00 14.70
CA GLN A 819 -25.01 -23.45 13.45
C GLN A 819 -25.21 -24.96 13.29
N PRO A 820 -26.37 -25.40 12.79
CA PRO A 820 -26.66 -26.82 12.63
C PRO A 820 -25.79 -27.50 11.55
N GLY A 821 -25.57 -28.80 11.76
CA GLY A 821 -25.13 -29.75 10.73
C GLY A 821 -26.27 -30.17 9.79
N GLY A 822 -26.16 -31.35 9.17
CA GLY A 822 -27.17 -31.87 8.24
C GLY A 822 -28.43 -32.44 8.93
N PHE A 823 -29.56 -31.72 8.86
CA PHE A 823 -30.86 -32.16 9.37
C PHE A 823 -31.93 -32.15 8.27
N LYS A 824 -32.86 -33.09 8.36
CA LYS A 824 -33.89 -33.31 7.34
C LYS A 824 -35.03 -32.29 7.46
N THR A 825 -34.85 -31.11 6.89
CA THR A 825 -35.88 -30.06 6.82
C THR A 825 -36.34 -29.82 5.38
N ASN A 826 -37.42 -29.07 5.18
CA ASN A 826 -37.89 -28.69 3.84
C ASN A 826 -37.07 -27.54 3.20
N ILE A 827 -35.94 -27.14 3.80
CA ILE A 827 -35.08 -26.06 3.29
C ILE A 827 -34.52 -26.33 1.88
N LEU A 828 -34.49 -27.60 1.50
CA LEU A 828 -33.96 -28.09 0.23
C LEU A 828 -34.86 -27.67 -0.95
N GLY A 829 -36.14 -27.35 -0.74
CA GLY A 829 -37.11 -27.07 -1.82
C GLY A 829 -37.74 -28.35 -2.38
N ASN A 830 -38.49 -28.22 -3.49
CA ASN A 830 -39.16 -29.35 -4.14
C ASN A 830 -38.51 -29.73 -5.49
N GLN A 831 -38.82 -30.93 -5.99
CA GLN A 831 -38.19 -31.50 -7.20
C GLN A 831 -38.53 -30.71 -8.48
N GLU A 832 -39.69 -30.07 -8.53
CA GLU A 832 -40.11 -29.25 -9.66
C GLU A 832 -39.28 -27.96 -9.74
N GLU A 833 -39.05 -27.29 -8.60
CA GLU A 833 -38.19 -26.11 -8.51
C GLU A 833 -36.75 -26.43 -8.93
N TRP A 834 -36.21 -27.58 -8.51
CA TRP A 834 -34.86 -27.99 -8.92
C TRP A 834 -34.77 -28.21 -10.43
N SER A 835 -35.78 -28.86 -11.00
CA SER A 835 -35.86 -29.12 -12.45
C SER A 835 -35.96 -27.83 -13.25
N ASN A 836 -36.68 -26.83 -12.72
CA ASN A 836 -36.81 -25.53 -13.38
C ASN A 836 -35.51 -24.72 -13.32
N ILE A 837 -34.79 -24.75 -12.20
CA ILE A 837 -33.48 -24.08 -12.06
C ILE A 837 -32.44 -24.75 -12.96
N GLU A 838 -32.45 -26.08 -13.07
CA GLU A 838 -31.56 -26.79 -13.99
C GLU A 838 -31.81 -26.40 -15.44
N LYS A 839 -33.08 -26.38 -15.87
CA LYS A 839 -33.45 -25.91 -17.23
C LYS A 839 -33.01 -24.47 -17.48
N GLU A 840 -33.11 -23.61 -16.48
CA GLU A 840 -32.61 -22.23 -16.57
C GLU A 840 -31.08 -22.21 -16.72
N ILE A 841 -30.34 -22.98 -15.93
CA ILE A 841 -28.87 -23.07 -16.05
C ILE A 841 -28.50 -23.48 -17.48
N LEU A 842 -29.14 -24.53 -18.02
CA LEU A 842 -28.88 -25.03 -19.36
C LEU A 842 -29.26 -24.04 -20.48
N SER A 843 -30.20 -23.12 -20.24
CA SER A 843 -30.70 -22.19 -21.27
C SER A 843 -30.16 -20.77 -21.17
N THR A 844 -29.64 -20.36 -20.01
CA THR A 844 -29.21 -18.97 -19.76
C THR A 844 -27.70 -18.80 -19.65
N GLN A 845 -26.96 -19.88 -19.36
CA GLN A 845 -25.50 -19.81 -19.30
C GLN A 845 -24.88 -19.69 -20.70
N PRO A 846 -23.71 -19.04 -20.84
CA PRO A 846 -22.97 -19.02 -22.09
C PRO A 846 -22.68 -20.43 -22.60
N GLN A 847 -22.75 -20.65 -23.92
CA GLN A 847 -22.50 -21.96 -24.52
C GLN A 847 -21.13 -22.53 -24.13
N GLU A 848 -20.10 -21.68 -24.05
CA GLU A 848 -18.76 -22.06 -23.59
C GLU A 848 -18.76 -22.70 -22.19
N VAL A 849 -19.59 -22.18 -21.28
CA VAL A 849 -19.74 -22.73 -19.91
C VAL A 849 -20.47 -24.07 -19.96
N ILE A 850 -21.55 -24.18 -20.76
CA ILE A 850 -22.28 -25.44 -20.94
C ILE A 850 -21.37 -26.52 -21.53
N ASP A 851 -20.54 -26.18 -22.51
CA ASP A 851 -19.60 -27.10 -23.14
C ASP A 851 -18.47 -27.53 -22.17
N ALA A 852 -17.97 -26.60 -21.36
CA ALA A 852 -16.91 -26.87 -20.39
C ALA A 852 -17.38 -27.82 -19.26
N TYR A 853 -18.61 -27.63 -18.77
CA TYR A 853 -19.17 -28.45 -17.70
C TYR A 853 -19.84 -29.72 -18.23
N GLY A 854 -20.55 -29.66 -19.34
CA GLY A 854 -21.33 -30.74 -19.94
C GLY A 854 -22.67 -30.97 -19.24
N GLU A 855 -23.73 -31.17 -20.03
CA GLU A 855 -25.10 -31.37 -19.51
C GLU A 855 -25.18 -32.51 -18.48
N ALA A 856 -24.51 -33.63 -18.73
CA ALA A 856 -24.52 -34.77 -17.82
C ALA A 856 -23.97 -34.44 -16.42
N TYR A 857 -22.96 -33.57 -16.33
CA TYR A 857 -22.43 -33.11 -15.03
C TYR A 857 -23.38 -32.12 -14.37
N ILE A 858 -23.99 -31.22 -15.13
CA ILE A 858 -24.98 -30.26 -14.62
C ILE A 858 -26.21 -31.01 -14.06
N CYS A 859 -26.78 -31.94 -14.82
CA CYS A 859 -27.92 -32.77 -14.40
C CYS A 859 -27.60 -33.66 -13.18
N CYS A 860 -26.34 -34.13 -13.04
CA CYS A 860 -25.98 -34.98 -11.90
C CYS A 860 -25.99 -34.23 -10.56
N MET A 861 -25.93 -32.89 -10.56
CA MET A 861 -25.94 -32.09 -9.33
C MET A 861 -27.25 -32.27 -8.54
N GLN A 862 -28.39 -32.50 -9.22
CA GLN A 862 -29.64 -32.84 -8.56
C GLN A 862 -29.55 -34.13 -7.72
N GLN A 863 -28.81 -35.14 -8.19
CA GLN A 863 -28.65 -36.38 -7.44
C GLN A 863 -27.91 -36.16 -6.11
N ARG A 864 -27.05 -35.14 -6.01
CA ARG A 864 -26.38 -34.77 -4.75
C ARG A 864 -27.38 -34.27 -3.71
N LEU A 865 -28.37 -33.46 -4.12
CA LEU A 865 -29.46 -32.99 -3.25
C LEU A 865 -30.29 -34.15 -2.68
N SER A 866 -30.64 -35.12 -3.51
CA SER A 866 -31.36 -36.32 -3.07
C SER A 866 -30.56 -37.15 -2.05
N ASN A 867 -29.25 -37.34 -2.29
CA ASN A 867 -28.38 -38.08 -1.38
C ASN A 867 -28.19 -37.38 -0.03
N MET A 868 -28.10 -36.05 -0.02
CA MET A 868 -28.03 -35.28 1.22
C MET A 868 -29.28 -35.44 2.07
N THR A 869 -30.45 -35.47 1.43
CA THR A 869 -31.73 -35.69 2.13
C THR A 869 -31.76 -37.05 2.82
N ALA A 870 -31.19 -38.08 2.19
CA ALA A 870 -31.13 -39.44 2.73
C ALA A 870 -30.18 -39.58 3.94
N GLN A 871 -29.11 -38.78 4.00
CA GLN A 871 -28.09 -38.85 5.05
C GLN A 871 -28.33 -37.90 6.23
N SER A 872 -29.35 -37.03 6.13
CA SER A 872 -29.62 -36.00 7.13
C SER A 872 -30.35 -36.56 8.37
N CYS A 873 -30.02 -36.04 9.55
CA CYS A 873 -30.66 -36.43 10.80
C CYS A 873 -32.14 -35.97 10.84
N ALA A 874 -33.06 -36.88 11.16
CA ALA A 874 -34.48 -36.57 11.31
C ALA A 874 -34.85 -36.05 12.72
N ASP A 875 -33.96 -36.20 13.69
CA ASP A 875 -34.18 -35.76 15.08
C ASP A 875 -33.76 -34.31 15.26
N PHE A 876 -34.72 -33.40 15.40
CA PHE A 876 -34.46 -31.98 15.60
C PHE A 876 -34.11 -31.59 17.04
N ARG A 877 -34.27 -32.49 18.02
CA ARG A 877 -34.07 -32.17 19.45
C ARG A 877 -32.79 -31.40 19.74
N PRO A 878 -31.60 -31.78 19.21
CA PRO A 878 -30.36 -31.04 19.49
C PRO A 878 -30.43 -29.56 19.10
N VAL A 879 -31.09 -29.25 17.97
CA VAL A 879 -31.22 -27.87 17.48
C VAL A 879 -32.24 -27.10 18.32
N LEU A 880 -33.36 -27.74 18.67
CA LEU A 880 -34.41 -27.13 19.48
C LEU A 880 -33.92 -26.83 20.89
N ASP A 881 -33.19 -27.76 21.50
CA ASP A 881 -32.60 -27.61 22.84
C ASP A 881 -31.60 -26.45 22.88
N ASP A 882 -30.74 -26.32 21.85
CA ASP A 882 -29.78 -25.22 21.74
C ASP A 882 -30.46 -23.85 21.53
N ILE A 883 -31.53 -23.79 20.71
CA ILE A 883 -32.30 -22.55 20.56
C ILE A 883 -33.02 -22.20 21.87
N GLN A 884 -33.63 -23.18 22.54
CA GLN A 884 -34.28 -22.99 23.84
C GLN A 884 -33.28 -22.53 24.90
N HIS A 885 -32.07 -23.09 24.91
CA HIS A 885 -30.98 -22.65 25.78
C HIS A 885 -30.58 -21.19 25.47
N GLY A 886 -30.45 -20.83 24.19
CA GLY A 886 -30.20 -19.44 23.77
C GLY A 886 -31.28 -18.45 24.25
N LEU A 887 -32.54 -18.90 24.29
CA LEU A 887 -33.68 -18.08 24.72
C LEU A 887 -33.85 -18.00 26.24
N LEU A 888 -33.50 -19.05 26.98
CA LEU A 888 -33.90 -19.18 28.39
C LEU A 888 -32.73 -19.30 29.35
N SER A 889 -31.50 -19.59 28.93
CA SER A 889 -30.37 -19.59 29.86
C SER A 889 -30.12 -18.18 30.42
N GLY A 890 -29.75 -18.11 31.70
CA GLY A 890 -29.22 -16.90 32.32
C GLY A 890 -27.90 -16.44 31.67
N LYS A 891 -27.13 -17.39 31.11
CA LYS A 891 -25.82 -17.17 30.48
C LYS A 891 -25.75 -17.92 29.14
N PRO A 892 -26.49 -17.49 28.10
CA PRO A 892 -26.49 -18.19 26.82
C PRO A 892 -25.09 -18.13 26.19
N ARG A 893 -24.69 -19.23 25.54
CA ARG A 893 -23.47 -19.29 24.73
C ARG A 893 -23.60 -18.38 23.51
N ALA A 894 -22.46 -17.88 23.04
CA ALA A 894 -22.42 -17.06 21.82
C ALA A 894 -22.70 -17.90 20.56
N PHE A 895 -22.20 -19.14 20.54
CA PHE A 895 -22.32 -20.08 19.43
C PHE A 895 -22.79 -21.44 19.93
N TYR A 896 -23.67 -22.08 19.16
CA TYR A 896 -24.15 -23.45 19.35
C TYR A 896 -23.92 -24.24 18.07
N HIS A 897 -23.47 -25.48 18.20
CA HIS A 897 -23.10 -26.35 17.07
C HIS A 897 -23.88 -27.69 17.16
N PRO A 898 -25.21 -27.68 16.96
CA PRO A 898 -26.00 -28.89 17.10
C PRO A 898 -25.72 -29.87 15.96
N GLY A 899 -25.35 -31.09 16.33
CA GLY A 899 -25.11 -32.22 15.43
C GLY A 899 -23.65 -32.72 15.46
N PRO A 900 -23.41 -34.02 15.21
CA PRO A 900 -22.08 -34.63 15.38
C PRO A 900 -20.97 -33.99 14.52
N THR A 901 -21.31 -33.50 13.32
CA THR A 901 -20.35 -32.90 12.39
C THR A 901 -20.17 -31.39 12.58
N ALA A 902 -21.11 -30.74 13.28
CA ALA A 902 -21.22 -29.28 13.34
C ALA A 902 -20.04 -28.61 14.08
N TRP A 903 -19.35 -29.35 14.95
CA TRP A 903 -18.12 -28.89 15.60
C TRP A 903 -16.84 -29.47 14.98
N ALA A 904 -16.86 -30.75 14.59
CA ALA A 904 -15.66 -31.45 14.15
C ALA A 904 -15.07 -30.89 12.84
N ILE A 905 -15.90 -30.56 11.85
CA ILE A 905 -15.42 -30.07 10.56
C ILE A 905 -14.85 -28.64 10.65
N PRO A 906 -15.53 -27.66 11.26
CA PRO A 906 -14.94 -26.33 11.46
C PRO A 906 -13.68 -26.37 12.34
N PHE A 907 -13.64 -27.25 13.35
CA PHE A 907 -12.44 -27.44 14.16
C PHE A 907 -11.27 -27.92 13.30
N LEU A 908 -11.47 -28.94 12.46
CA LEU A 908 -10.45 -29.43 11.53
C LEU A 908 -9.96 -28.33 10.59
N GLN A 909 -10.86 -27.50 10.03
CA GLN A 909 -10.48 -26.39 9.15
C GLN A 909 -9.62 -25.34 9.88
N ARG A 910 -9.89 -25.07 11.16
CA ARG A 910 -9.14 -24.07 11.94
C ARG A 910 -7.73 -24.52 12.30
N ILE A 911 -7.51 -25.82 12.43
CA ILE A 911 -6.21 -26.37 12.86
C ILE A 911 -5.38 -26.94 11.70
N CYS A 912 -6.01 -27.37 10.61
CA CYS A 912 -5.33 -27.93 9.45
C CYS A 912 -4.88 -26.82 8.50
N PRO A 913 -3.66 -26.90 7.92
CA PRO A 913 -3.29 -26.06 6.79
C PRO A 913 -4.33 -26.15 5.67
N THR A 914 -4.69 -25.01 5.07
CA THR A 914 -5.77 -24.92 4.08
C THR A 914 -5.63 -25.91 2.94
N TRP A 915 -4.41 -26.09 2.39
CA TRP A 915 -4.17 -27.04 1.30
C TRP A 915 -4.47 -28.50 1.68
N LEU A 916 -4.18 -28.89 2.93
CA LEU A 916 -4.39 -30.24 3.43
C LEU A 916 -5.88 -30.47 3.71
N PHE A 917 -6.53 -29.47 4.32
CA PHE A 917 -7.97 -29.48 4.51
C PHE A 917 -8.68 -29.63 3.16
N ASP A 918 -8.37 -28.78 2.18
CA ASP A 918 -8.97 -28.79 0.85
C ASP A 918 -8.74 -30.12 0.13
N ALA A 919 -7.56 -30.73 0.24
CA ALA A 919 -7.27 -32.04 -0.35
C ALA A 919 -8.12 -33.17 0.28
N ILE A 920 -8.23 -33.20 1.62
CA ILE A 920 -9.07 -34.17 2.34
C ILE A 920 -10.54 -33.95 1.99
N PHE A 921 -11.00 -32.70 2.00
CA PHE A 921 -12.37 -32.33 1.74
C PHE A 921 -12.79 -32.61 0.29
N ALA A 922 -11.92 -32.30 -0.68
CA ALA A 922 -12.13 -32.64 -2.07
C ALA A 922 -12.30 -34.15 -2.28
N GLN A 923 -11.56 -35.00 -1.55
CA GLN A 923 -11.72 -36.45 -1.63
C GLN A 923 -13.02 -36.95 -0.97
N LEU A 924 -13.42 -36.38 0.17
CA LEU A 924 -14.63 -36.76 0.90
C LEU A 924 -15.91 -36.38 0.16
N PHE A 925 -15.91 -35.25 -0.53
CA PHE A 925 -17.08 -34.68 -1.20
C PHE A 925 -17.03 -34.75 -2.74
N ALA A 926 -15.98 -35.32 -3.34
CA ALA A 926 -15.94 -35.57 -4.78
C ALA A 926 -17.00 -36.59 -5.21
N TYR A 927 -17.88 -36.18 -6.11
CA TYR A 927 -18.79 -37.10 -6.77
C TYR A 927 -18.05 -37.84 -7.89
N LYS A 928 -17.39 -38.95 -7.54
CA LYS A 928 -16.48 -39.69 -8.42
C LYS A 928 -17.08 -40.16 -9.76
N LYS A 929 -18.41 -40.15 -9.91
CA LYS A 929 -19.13 -40.71 -11.06
C LYS A 929 -19.25 -39.75 -12.27
N PHE A 930 -19.22 -38.44 -12.06
CA PHE A 930 -19.29 -37.44 -13.14
C PHE A 930 -18.31 -36.30 -12.88
N CYS A 931 -17.60 -35.86 -13.91
CA CYS A 931 -16.62 -34.78 -13.89
C CYS A 931 -17.01 -33.75 -14.97
N PRO A 932 -16.68 -32.45 -14.82
CA PRO A 932 -16.86 -31.48 -15.90
C PRO A 932 -16.30 -32.00 -17.22
N ALA A 933 -17.02 -31.81 -18.32
CA ALA A 933 -16.65 -32.34 -19.64
C ALA A 933 -15.23 -31.94 -20.07
N ALA A 934 -14.82 -30.70 -19.82
CA ALA A 934 -13.46 -30.20 -20.09
C ALA A 934 -12.37 -30.95 -19.31
N LEU A 935 -12.70 -31.50 -18.13
CA LEU A 935 -11.78 -32.26 -17.28
C LEU A 935 -11.81 -33.77 -17.57
N ALA A 936 -12.90 -34.27 -18.16
CA ALA A 936 -13.02 -35.67 -18.57
C ALA A 936 -12.09 -36.02 -19.75
N SER A 937 -11.75 -35.06 -20.61
CA SER A 937 -10.81 -35.25 -21.75
C SER A 937 -9.33 -35.28 -21.35
N LYS A 938 -8.99 -34.96 -20.09
CA LYS A 938 -7.62 -34.91 -19.55
C LYS A 938 -7.33 -36.01 -18.52
N ARG A 939 -8.22 -37.01 -18.37
CA ARG A 939 -8.08 -38.14 -17.44
C ARG A 939 -7.84 -39.46 -18.13
#